data_AF-A0A8I3AU01-F1
#
_entry.id   AF-A0A8I3AU01-F1
#
_cell.length_a   1.000
_cell.length_b   1.000
_cell.length_c   1.000
_cell.angle_alpha   90.00
_cell.angle_beta   90.00
_cell.angle_gamma   90.00
#
_symmetry.space_group_name_H-M   'P 1'
#
loop_
_entity.id
_entity.type
_entity.pdbx_description
1 polymer ?
#
loop_
_entity_poly.entity_id
_entity_poly.type
_entity_poly.pdbx_seq_one_letter_code
_entity_poly.pdbx_strand_id
1 'polypeptide(L)'
;MIELSKDTFTRQMLEDIVAAASTSSTQSWPNRRYIVSTTQLSVLHNGFPYGIANAAGQPSMSDLLDRRFTAPDHFRHVDNMVADALLLHLSGASTTLIFHLTDKAIGLLRRLPPQPPPYSNQYWFLHLPQGVPDLSRYTNSGESESESSRRGTLPWDDLQAVTRFSTVTLKVGIIVAACEGGPVDDALQVATALRSFLLDFRTLREALGVVIETAPKSQAADVSLRDLVSDAFLYTTWTRCSQLFLHLALDAQARSGYDARWAPLLAFKCKPPGVSVPSIEDDRYDRAVDAVPGARAMLDGPRSMCKWALRLLRSDRPAGALDYRRFLARFAEQHGTKPARCLFGKDETCKGDHPTECGRFKDDRLVLGDQSVHAQGCAPGRCRKLVWDRGSYVAVRGPVAVAAEPSLDGRHVAYRPAKASTMAISHVWSHGHGGRPDTGINTCLHARFSRLARRHGCDGYWMDVMCIPDEHKLRKEAIGYINEVFAASACVLVLDRDIMDVDVSQLSMDVWERLFATVLVCDWNVRAWTMLEAVKGCRGLELLCRDERTVSLRACLDAVRQKGRVDLAILGLAVQHLLPAPPSPAGQVPGRTVEKAGSILGLRHATREGDDVVIWSLLSNRPVCFTPQDFWAGLVGTSLPTAFLVSDTARLPHAPGFSWAPATPYVRGPTTKSGAKLWPHLAYDGLGSQRAVISPAGLRGTWLAYDYRAQDDDTYRDVAFRYHEYDGSGALKTAVFEDTRVVNSCWRRAVELRKTHRHVALLLPAQEDRQSVFLISTDPDVKNGERGQLVVLCTSDNGHAWTWRGVEDWAPWLELPEMAARDLLIT
;
A
#
# COMPACT_ATOMS: atom_id res chain seq x y z
N MET A 1 27.60 2.44 -9.08
CA MET A 1 27.13 3.84 -9.35
C MET A 1 28.10 4.59 -10.29
N ILE A 2 28.61 3.96 -11.38
CA ILE A 2 29.57 4.62 -12.30
C ILE A 2 29.12 4.64 -13.78
N GLU A 3 28.07 3.94 -14.25
CA GLU A 3 27.98 3.68 -15.70
C GLU A 3 26.93 4.42 -16.55
N LEU A 4 25.95 5.15 -16.02
CA LEU A 4 24.92 5.75 -16.90
C LEU A 4 25.24 7.16 -17.45
N SER A 5 26.43 7.71 -17.18
CA SER A 5 26.91 8.96 -17.81
C SER A 5 27.83 8.70 -19.02
N LYS A 6 28.26 7.45 -19.23
CA LYS A 6 29.01 7.00 -20.40
C LYS A 6 28.22 6.05 -21.30
N ASP A 7 26.97 5.74 -20.94
CA ASP A 7 26.08 4.93 -21.74
C ASP A 7 25.54 5.73 -22.93
N THR A 8 26.43 5.96 -23.89
CA THR A 8 26.11 6.51 -25.22
C THR A 8 25.01 5.70 -25.90
N PHE A 9 24.88 4.42 -25.58
CA PHE A 9 23.88 3.53 -26.15
C PHE A 9 22.46 3.88 -25.68
N THR A 10 22.19 3.97 -24.37
CA THR A 10 20.85 4.39 -23.87
C THR A 10 20.49 5.79 -24.34
N ARG A 11 21.47 6.71 -24.38
CA ARG A 11 21.24 8.07 -24.89
C ARG A 11 20.90 8.06 -26.37
N GLN A 12 21.66 7.34 -27.19
CA GLN A 12 21.41 7.21 -28.62
C GLN A 12 20.03 6.59 -28.89
N MET A 13 19.67 5.52 -28.16
CA MET A 13 18.35 4.91 -28.28
C MET A 13 17.22 5.89 -27.96
N LEU A 14 17.37 6.71 -26.92
CA LEU A 14 16.38 7.75 -26.60
C LEU A 14 16.30 8.80 -27.71
N GLU A 15 17.44 9.25 -28.22
CA GLU A 15 17.49 10.21 -29.34
C GLU A 15 16.82 9.64 -30.60
N ASP A 16 17.04 8.35 -30.91
CA ASP A 16 16.42 7.63 -32.02
C ASP A 16 14.90 7.48 -31.84
N ILE A 17 14.45 7.08 -30.64
CA ILE A 17 13.02 6.96 -30.28
C ILE A 17 12.31 8.31 -30.48
N VAL A 18 12.92 9.40 -30.02
CA VAL A 18 12.31 10.73 -30.11
C VAL A 18 12.34 11.26 -31.56
N ALA A 19 13.41 11.00 -32.32
CA ALA A 19 13.48 11.34 -33.74
C ALA A 19 12.41 10.61 -34.56
N ALA A 20 12.21 9.31 -34.31
CA ALA A 20 11.13 8.53 -34.94
C ALA A 20 9.74 9.05 -34.55
N ALA A 21 9.52 9.37 -33.27
CA ALA A 21 8.23 9.90 -32.78
C ALA A 21 7.86 11.28 -33.35
N SER A 22 8.85 12.05 -33.84
CA SER A 22 8.68 13.41 -34.38
C SER A 22 8.42 13.44 -35.89
N THR A 23 8.72 12.36 -36.61
CA THR A 23 8.62 12.27 -38.07
C THR A 23 7.33 11.60 -38.56
N SER A 24 6.54 10.98 -37.68
CA SER A 24 5.30 10.30 -38.08
C SER A 24 4.19 11.30 -38.44
N SER A 25 3.76 11.32 -39.70
CA SER A 25 2.67 12.14 -40.23
C SER A 25 1.38 11.35 -40.40
N THR A 26 0.51 11.28 -39.37
CA THR A 26 -0.85 10.74 -39.51
C THR A 26 -1.92 11.76 -39.11
N GLN A 27 -3.11 11.62 -39.75
CA GLN A 27 -4.22 12.57 -39.82
C GLN A 27 -4.70 13.12 -38.47
N SER A 28 -5.29 14.33 -38.52
CA SER A 28 -5.73 15.16 -37.40
C SER A 28 -6.71 14.47 -36.42
N TRP A 29 -6.29 14.34 -35.15
CA TRP A 29 -7.14 13.92 -34.03
C TRP A 29 -7.35 15.08 -33.03
N PRO A 30 -8.54 15.21 -32.40
CA PRO A 30 -8.90 16.36 -31.60
C PRO A 30 -8.41 16.21 -30.15
N ASN A 31 -7.10 16.35 -29.91
CA ASN A 31 -6.52 16.98 -28.71
C ASN A 31 -4.98 16.91 -28.75
N ARG A 32 -4.35 18.08 -28.74
CA ARG A 32 -2.89 18.24 -28.87
C ARG A 32 -2.25 18.33 -27.48
N ARG A 33 -1.44 17.32 -27.11
CA ARG A 33 -0.06 17.55 -26.65
C ARG A 33 0.77 16.28 -26.47
N TYR A 34 0.20 15.14 -26.06
CA TYR A 34 0.90 13.84 -26.03
C TYR A 34 -0.13 12.72 -26.18
N ILE A 35 -0.23 12.07 -27.35
CA ILE A 35 -1.16 10.94 -27.53
C ILE A 35 -0.36 9.64 -27.45
N VAL A 36 -0.62 8.87 -26.39
CA VAL A 36 -0.32 7.43 -26.35
C VAL A 36 -1.52 6.73 -26.98
N SER A 37 -1.38 6.24 -28.21
CA SER A 37 -2.46 5.46 -28.86
C SER A 37 -2.50 4.07 -28.24
N THR A 38 -3.56 3.77 -27.49
CA THR A 38 -3.81 2.45 -26.91
C THR A 38 -4.65 1.54 -27.83
N THR A 39 -4.90 1.96 -29.07
CA THR A 39 -5.83 1.30 -30.00
C THR A 39 -5.37 -0.10 -30.45
N GLN A 40 -4.08 -0.43 -30.29
CA GLN A 40 -3.57 -1.81 -30.41
C GLN A 40 -3.47 -2.55 -29.06
N LEU A 41 -3.51 -1.85 -27.93
CA LEU A 41 -3.44 -2.44 -26.58
C LEU A 41 -4.77 -3.11 -26.16
N SER A 42 -5.91 -2.65 -26.67
CA SER A 42 -7.20 -3.34 -26.48
C SER A 42 -7.27 -4.71 -27.17
N VAL A 43 -6.40 -4.95 -28.16
CA VAL A 43 -6.29 -6.25 -28.85
C VAL A 43 -5.60 -7.28 -27.95
N LEU A 44 -4.70 -6.87 -27.05
CA LEU A 44 -4.04 -7.79 -26.11
C LEU A 44 -4.97 -8.28 -24.99
N HIS A 45 -5.98 -7.47 -24.61
CA HIS A 45 -6.94 -7.82 -23.56
C HIS A 45 -8.09 -8.72 -24.05
N ASN A 46 -8.33 -8.78 -25.38
CA ASN A 46 -9.39 -9.58 -26.00
C ASN A 46 -8.87 -10.87 -26.69
N GLY A 47 -7.68 -11.33 -26.28
CA GLY A 47 -7.00 -12.46 -26.89
C GLY A 47 -6.19 -12.05 -28.11
N PHE A 48 -4.98 -12.59 -28.21
CA PHE A 48 -4.20 -12.51 -29.44
C PHE A 48 -5.04 -13.06 -30.60
N PRO A 49 -5.16 -12.37 -31.75
CA PRO A 49 -5.39 -13.10 -32.98
C PRO A 49 -4.22 -14.08 -33.11
N TYR A 50 -4.52 -15.38 -33.07
CA TYR A 50 -3.55 -16.46 -33.23
C TYR A 50 -2.63 -16.14 -34.43
N GLY A 51 -1.37 -15.81 -34.12
CA GLY A 51 -0.34 -15.47 -35.11
C GLY A 51 0.18 -14.04 -35.00
N ILE A 52 1.25 -13.86 -34.22
CA ILE A 52 2.21 -12.79 -34.53
C ILE A 52 2.82 -13.21 -35.88
N ALA A 53 2.38 -12.61 -36.98
CA ALA A 53 3.12 -12.70 -38.21
C ALA A 53 4.47 -12.02 -37.96
N ASN A 54 5.54 -12.82 -37.86
CA ASN A 54 6.90 -12.29 -37.93
C ASN A 54 6.94 -11.31 -39.09
N ALA A 55 7.29 -10.04 -38.83
CA ALA A 55 7.64 -9.12 -39.91
C ALA A 55 8.64 -9.86 -40.80
N ALA A 56 8.37 -9.93 -42.10
CA ALA A 56 9.12 -10.78 -43.03
C ALA A 56 10.63 -10.55 -42.86
N GLY A 57 11.35 -11.58 -42.37
CA GLY A 57 12.80 -11.53 -42.11
C GLY A 57 13.23 -11.52 -40.63
N GLN A 58 12.33 -11.48 -39.64
CA GLN A 58 12.69 -11.65 -38.23
C GLN A 58 12.90 -13.15 -37.89
N PRO A 59 13.98 -13.53 -37.18
CA PRO A 59 14.20 -14.91 -36.74
C PRO A 59 13.06 -15.38 -35.83
N SER A 60 12.71 -16.66 -35.91
CA SER A 60 11.74 -17.25 -34.97
C SER A 60 12.31 -17.28 -33.56
N MET A 61 11.47 -17.32 -32.53
CA MET A 61 11.96 -17.41 -31.16
C MET A 61 12.73 -18.72 -30.88
N SER A 62 12.53 -19.76 -31.70
CA SER A 62 13.38 -20.97 -31.74
C SER A 62 14.76 -20.73 -32.36
N ASP A 63 14.90 -19.81 -33.33
CA ASP A 63 16.20 -19.50 -33.96
C ASP A 63 17.14 -18.72 -33.01
N LEU A 64 16.58 -17.99 -32.04
CA LEU A 64 17.30 -17.23 -31.03
C LEU A 64 17.91 -18.08 -29.90
N LEU A 65 17.87 -19.41 -29.99
CA LEU A 65 18.63 -20.26 -29.08
C LEU A 65 19.85 -20.89 -29.75
N ASP A 66 20.00 -20.64 -31.05
CA ASP A 66 21.19 -21.03 -31.78
C ASP A 66 22.43 -20.37 -31.15
N ARG A 67 23.49 -21.16 -30.92
CA ARG A 67 24.78 -20.69 -30.40
C ARG A 67 25.40 -19.57 -31.24
N ARG A 68 24.90 -19.36 -32.47
CA ARG A 68 25.29 -18.25 -33.36
C ARG A 68 24.84 -16.86 -32.89
N PHE A 69 23.75 -16.76 -32.11
CA PHE A 69 23.26 -15.48 -31.63
C PHE A 69 23.82 -15.12 -30.25
N THR A 70 24.14 -13.85 -30.05
CA THR A 70 24.67 -13.35 -28.78
C THR A 70 23.53 -12.97 -27.83
N ALA A 71 23.78 -12.98 -26.51
CA ALA A 71 22.79 -12.51 -25.52
C ALA A 71 22.22 -11.10 -25.85
N PRO A 72 23.03 -10.11 -26.27
CA PRO A 72 22.53 -8.84 -26.83
C PRO A 72 21.51 -8.96 -27.96
N ASP A 73 21.69 -9.91 -28.88
CA ASP A 73 20.78 -10.09 -30.03
C ASP A 73 19.44 -10.68 -29.57
N HIS A 74 19.45 -11.58 -28.59
CA HIS A 74 18.23 -12.12 -27.99
C HIS A 74 17.43 -11.04 -27.27
N PHE A 75 18.10 -10.22 -26.45
CA PHE A 75 17.43 -9.11 -25.76
C PHE A 75 16.86 -8.10 -26.75
N ARG A 76 17.57 -7.78 -27.83
CA ARG A 76 17.07 -6.87 -28.88
C ARG A 76 15.82 -7.42 -29.55
N HIS A 77 15.77 -8.72 -29.82
CA HIS A 77 14.58 -9.33 -30.41
C HIS A 77 13.37 -9.29 -29.47
N VAL A 78 13.54 -9.72 -28.21
CA VAL A 78 12.46 -9.66 -27.20
C VAL A 78 12.01 -8.22 -27.00
N ASP A 79 12.94 -7.25 -26.96
CA ASP A 79 12.64 -5.83 -26.86
C ASP A 79 11.81 -5.34 -28.06
N ASN A 80 12.17 -5.71 -29.30
CA ASN A 80 11.41 -5.35 -30.50
C ASN A 80 9.97 -5.90 -30.45
N MET A 81 9.77 -7.13 -29.99
CA MET A 81 8.43 -7.74 -29.89
C MET A 81 7.50 -6.98 -28.95
N VAL A 82 8.05 -6.41 -27.86
CA VAL A 82 7.25 -5.64 -26.88
C VAL A 82 7.25 -4.13 -27.18
N ALA A 83 8.23 -3.62 -27.92
CA ALA A 83 8.38 -2.21 -28.23
C ALA A 83 7.19 -1.64 -29.03
N ASP A 84 6.59 -2.45 -29.91
CA ASP A 84 5.46 -2.05 -30.75
C ASP A 84 4.14 -1.95 -29.96
N ALA A 85 4.06 -2.54 -28.77
CA ALA A 85 2.87 -2.46 -27.92
C ALA A 85 2.60 -1.03 -27.42
N LEU A 86 3.60 -0.14 -27.40
CA LEU A 86 3.46 1.24 -26.96
C LEU A 86 3.92 2.21 -28.07
N LEU A 87 2.96 2.86 -28.72
CA LEU A 87 3.21 3.91 -29.70
C LEU A 87 3.36 5.28 -29.02
N LEU A 88 4.46 5.96 -29.33
CA LEU A 88 4.77 7.31 -28.83
C LEU A 88 4.74 8.30 -30.00
N HIS A 89 3.85 9.29 -29.94
CA HIS A 89 3.76 10.35 -30.94
C HIS A 89 3.98 11.73 -30.31
N LEU A 90 4.95 12.47 -30.85
CA LEU A 90 5.33 13.81 -30.41
C LEU A 90 5.05 14.82 -31.54
N SER A 91 3.78 15.15 -31.76
CA SER A 91 3.38 16.02 -32.87
C SER A 91 3.90 17.45 -32.70
N GLY A 92 4.69 17.94 -33.66
CA GLY A 92 5.15 19.34 -33.70
C GLY A 92 6.15 19.73 -32.61
N ALA A 93 6.86 18.76 -32.03
CA ALA A 93 7.89 19.03 -31.04
C ALA A 93 9.11 19.73 -31.67
N SER A 94 9.56 20.84 -31.08
CA SER A 94 10.81 21.47 -31.49
C SER A 94 12.02 20.63 -31.05
N THR A 95 13.15 20.77 -31.75
CA THR A 95 14.42 20.12 -31.36
C THR A 95 14.82 20.44 -29.91
N THR A 96 14.50 21.66 -29.43
CA THR A 96 14.73 22.06 -28.04
C THR A 96 13.85 21.29 -27.04
N LEU A 97 12.57 21.09 -27.36
CA LEU A 97 11.66 20.29 -26.52
C LEU A 97 12.11 18.83 -26.47
N ILE A 98 12.57 18.29 -27.59
CA ILE A 98 13.14 16.94 -27.71
C ILE A 98 14.33 16.77 -26.76
N PHE A 99 15.34 17.66 -26.85
CA PHE A 99 16.50 17.59 -25.96
C PHE A 99 16.12 17.71 -24.48
N HIS A 100 15.18 18.61 -24.16
CA HIS A 100 14.73 18.81 -22.79
C HIS A 100 14.02 17.58 -22.23
N LEU A 101 13.11 16.96 -22.99
CA LEU A 101 12.39 15.75 -22.57
C LEU A 101 13.35 14.56 -22.42
N THR A 102 14.31 14.40 -23.33
CA THR A 102 15.33 13.37 -23.25
C THR A 102 16.19 13.52 -21.98
N ASP A 103 16.65 14.74 -21.68
CA ASP A 103 17.46 14.99 -20.47
C ASP A 103 16.67 14.73 -19.18
N LYS A 104 15.41 15.16 -19.13
CA LYS A 104 14.50 14.91 -18.02
C LYS A 104 14.22 13.42 -17.83
N ALA A 105 13.98 12.68 -18.92
CA ALA A 105 13.80 11.23 -18.90
C ALA A 105 15.06 10.51 -18.41
N ILE A 106 16.26 10.90 -18.88
CA ILE A 106 17.54 10.35 -18.40
C ILE A 106 17.71 10.61 -16.90
N GLY A 107 17.41 11.82 -16.43
CA GLY A 107 17.44 12.18 -15.03
C GLY A 107 16.54 11.28 -14.18
N LEU A 108 15.33 11.00 -14.65
CA LEU A 108 14.38 10.11 -13.99
C LEU A 108 14.85 8.64 -13.99
N LEU A 109 15.28 8.12 -15.15
CA LEU A 109 15.75 6.73 -15.30
C LEU A 109 16.97 6.44 -14.41
N ARG A 110 17.88 7.40 -14.24
CA ARG A 110 19.05 7.27 -13.32
C ARG A 110 18.66 7.09 -11.86
N ARG A 111 17.46 7.53 -11.49
CA ARG A 111 16.94 7.46 -10.12
C ARG A 111 16.18 6.16 -9.85
N LEU A 112 15.93 5.32 -10.86
CA LEU A 112 15.39 3.97 -10.71
C LEU A 112 16.45 2.99 -10.15
N PRO A 113 16.06 1.92 -9.43
CA PRO A 113 16.91 0.80 -9.03
C PRO A 113 17.81 0.34 -10.17
N PRO A 114 19.14 0.22 -9.96
CA PRO A 114 20.04 -0.28 -11.00
C PRO A 114 19.61 -1.67 -11.45
N GLN A 115 19.25 -2.53 -10.49
CA GLN A 115 18.62 -3.83 -10.72
C GLN A 115 17.22 -3.83 -10.11
N PRO A 116 16.20 -4.40 -10.77
CA PRO A 116 14.91 -4.68 -10.15
C PRO A 116 15.04 -5.70 -9.00
N PRO A 117 14.05 -5.79 -8.10
CA PRO A 117 13.99 -6.87 -7.12
C PRO A 117 14.00 -8.25 -7.82
N PRO A 118 14.47 -9.33 -7.18
CA PRO A 118 14.43 -10.67 -7.77
C PRO A 118 13.01 -11.14 -8.09
N TYR A 119 12.85 -11.86 -9.20
CA TYR A 119 11.61 -12.55 -9.55
C TYR A 119 11.46 -13.82 -8.69
N SER A 120 10.51 -13.84 -7.74
CA SER A 120 10.48 -14.89 -6.68
C SER A 120 9.79 -16.21 -7.05
N ASN A 121 9.90 -16.67 -8.30
CA ASN A 121 9.86 -18.11 -8.53
C ASN A 121 11.14 -18.74 -7.96
N GLN A 122 11.31 -18.74 -6.64
CA GLN A 122 12.49 -19.25 -5.93
C GLN A 122 12.79 -20.73 -6.22
N TYR A 123 11.89 -21.43 -6.91
CA TYR A 123 12.09 -22.76 -7.46
C TYR A 123 13.20 -22.89 -8.51
N TRP A 124 13.55 -21.83 -9.26
CA TRP A 124 14.62 -21.93 -10.27
C TRP A 124 16.03 -21.65 -9.71
N PHE A 125 16.13 -20.95 -8.57
CA PHE A 125 17.41 -20.67 -7.93
C PHE A 125 17.91 -21.83 -7.06
N LEU A 126 17.02 -22.71 -6.60
CA LEU A 126 17.39 -23.77 -5.67
C LEU A 126 18.05 -24.96 -6.37
N HIS A 127 17.70 -25.26 -7.62
CA HIS A 127 18.41 -26.22 -8.45
C HIS A 127 18.19 -25.89 -9.94
N LEU A 128 19.24 -25.43 -10.64
CA LEU A 128 19.29 -25.64 -12.09
C LEU A 128 19.22 -27.17 -12.31
N PRO A 129 18.29 -27.69 -13.14
CA PRO A 129 18.26 -29.11 -13.47
C PRO A 129 19.65 -29.59 -13.89
N GLN A 130 20.04 -30.83 -13.56
CA GLN A 130 21.30 -31.36 -14.07
C GLN A 130 21.26 -31.35 -15.61
N GLY A 131 22.20 -30.63 -16.25
CA GLY A 131 22.28 -30.52 -17.71
C GLY A 131 21.88 -29.16 -18.33
N VAL A 132 21.72 -28.09 -17.54
CA VAL A 132 21.49 -26.74 -18.10
C VAL A 132 22.72 -26.24 -18.90
N PRO A 133 22.54 -25.69 -20.12
CA PRO A 133 23.62 -25.09 -20.91
C PRO A 133 24.38 -23.97 -20.18
N ASP A 134 25.64 -23.72 -20.59
CA ASP A 134 26.45 -22.63 -20.05
C ASP A 134 25.75 -21.27 -20.15
N LEU A 135 25.57 -20.65 -18.98
CA LEU A 135 24.89 -19.37 -18.76
C LEU A 135 25.87 -18.18 -18.73
N SER A 136 27.18 -18.43 -18.79
CA SER A 136 28.24 -17.42 -18.79
C SER A 136 27.96 -16.29 -19.79
N ARG A 137 27.44 -16.62 -20.98
CA ARG A 137 27.08 -15.67 -22.06
C ARG A 137 25.99 -14.66 -21.71
N TYR A 138 25.15 -14.92 -20.71
CA TYR A 138 24.07 -14.03 -20.25
C TYR A 138 24.41 -13.28 -18.95
N THR A 139 25.60 -13.52 -18.40
CA THR A 139 26.10 -12.85 -17.19
C THR A 139 27.07 -11.73 -17.54
N ASN A 140 27.32 -10.78 -16.63
CA ASN A 140 28.33 -9.74 -16.86
C ASN A 140 29.75 -10.22 -16.56
N SER A 141 29.91 -11.31 -15.78
CA SER A 141 31.20 -11.79 -15.27
C SER A 141 32.05 -12.64 -16.25
N GLY A 142 31.51 -13.10 -17.39
CA GLY A 142 32.25 -13.89 -18.39
C GLY A 142 32.82 -15.23 -17.87
N GLU A 143 33.48 -16.01 -18.75
CA GLU A 143 34.05 -17.35 -18.48
C GLU A 143 35.21 -17.38 -17.45
N SER A 144 35.49 -16.27 -16.75
CA SER A 144 36.72 -16.05 -15.97
C SER A 144 36.77 -16.74 -14.59
N GLU A 145 35.69 -17.34 -14.11
CA GLU A 145 35.66 -18.05 -12.82
C GLU A 145 35.43 -19.55 -13.04
N SER A 146 36.28 -20.39 -12.42
CA SER A 146 36.26 -21.84 -12.64
C SER A 146 34.89 -22.46 -12.37
N GLU A 147 34.40 -23.29 -13.29
CA GLU A 147 33.14 -24.06 -13.24
C GLU A 147 32.90 -24.76 -11.89
N SER A 148 33.96 -25.11 -11.15
CA SER A 148 33.88 -25.77 -9.83
C SER A 148 33.27 -24.88 -8.73
N SER A 149 33.30 -23.55 -8.89
CA SER A 149 32.81 -22.58 -7.90
C SER A 149 31.34 -22.17 -8.12
N ARG A 150 30.80 -22.36 -9.32
CA ARG A 150 29.43 -21.98 -9.71
C ARG A 150 28.41 -23.13 -9.58
N ARG A 151 28.63 -24.07 -8.66
CA ARG A 151 27.63 -25.12 -8.38
C ARG A 151 26.34 -24.49 -7.83
N GLY A 152 25.36 -24.30 -8.72
CA GLY A 152 23.94 -24.33 -8.37
C GLY A 152 23.21 -23.01 -8.17
N THR A 153 23.82 -21.83 -8.30
CA THR A 153 23.10 -20.54 -8.19
C THR A 153 23.64 -19.50 -9.19
N LEU A 154 22.77 -18.98 -10.06
CA LEU A 154 23.04 -17.74 -10.82
C LEU A 154 22.65 -16.54 -9.95
N PRO A 155 23.53 -15.53 -9.75
CA PRO A 155 23.14 -14.30 -9.08
C PRO A 155 22.21 -13.52 -10.01
N TRP A 156 20.96 -13.27 -9.60
CA TRP A 156 20.01 -12.39 -10.30
C TRP A 156 20.66 -11.07 -10.73
N ASP A 157 21.49 -10.52 -9.85
CA ASP A 157 22.19 -9.25 -10.03
C ASP A 157 23.26 -9.29 -11.14
N ASP A 158 23.74 -10.47 -11.53
CA ASP A 158 24.76 -10.65 -12.57
C ASP A 158 24.16 -10.88 -13.97
N LEU A 159 22.83 -11.02 -14.10
CA LEU A 159 22.17 -11.20 -15.39
C LEU A 159 22.17 -9.90 -16.21
N GLN A 160 22.60 -9.98 -17.48
CA GLN A 160 22.52 -8.85 -18.42
C GLN A 160 21.08 -8.37 -18.65
N ALA A 161 20.09 -9.27 -18.51
CA ALA A 161 18.67 -8.96 -18.67
C ALA A 161 18.15 -7.91 -17.68
N VAL A 162 18.70 -7.89 -16.47
CA VAL A 162 18.20 -7.06 -15.37
C VAL A 162 18.91 -5.70 -15.28
N THR A 163 20.04 -5.54 -15.98
CA THR A 163 20.84 -4.32 -15.97
C THR A 163 20.46 -3.33 -17.08
N ARG A 164 19.84 -3.79 -18.18
CA ARG A 164 19.55 -2.96 -19.37
C ARG A 164 18.12 -2.42 -19.41
N PHE A 165 17.93 -1.21 -19.95
CA PHE A 165 16.60 -0.64 -20.19
C PHE A 165 16.00 -1.16 -21.51
N SER A 166 14.72 -1.50 -21.49
CA SER A 166 13.94 -1.82 -22.69
C SER A 166 13.45 -0.56 -23.39
N THR A 167 13.21 -0.63 -24.69
CA THR A 167 12.61 0.45 -25.50
C THR A 167 11.29 0.94 -24.89
N VAL A 168 10.48 0.02 -24.34
CA VAL A 168 9.24 0.37 -23.63
C VAL A 168 9.54 1.22 -22.39
N THR A 169 10.52 0.83 -21.57
CA THR A 169 10.89 1.61 -20.37
C THR A 169 11.35 3.01 -20.73
N LEU A 170 12.11 3.14 -21.83
CA LEU A 170 12.56 4.43 -22.35
C LEU A 170 11.38 5.31 -22.81
N LYS A 171 10.44 4.74 -23.58
CA LYS A 171 9.20 5.42 -24.01
C LYS A 171 8.36 5.89 -22.82
N VAL A 172 8.14 5.03 -21.82
CA VAL A 172 7.41 5.39 -20.59
C VAL A 172 8.15 6.49 -19.82
N GLY A 173 9.48 6.43 -19.76
CA GLY A 173 10.30 7.48 -19.15
C GLY A 173 10.08 8.85 -19.79
N ILE A 174 10.02 8.92 -21.12
CA ILE A 174 9.73 10.15 -21.87
C ILE A 174 8.30 10.65 -21.57
N ILE A 175 7.31 9.76 -21.59
CA ILE A 175 5.91 10.09 -21.31
C ILE A 175 5.76 10.68 -19.90
N VAL A 176 6.35 10.03 -18.90
CA VAL A 176 6.31 10.51 -17.51
C VAL A 176 7.04 11.84 -17.36
N ALA A 177 8.21 12.00 -17.98
CA ALA A 177 8.95 13.26 -17.98
C ALA A 177 8.15 14.41 -18.62
N ALA A 178 7.38 14.14 -19.67
CA ALA A 178 6.51 15.12 -20.32
C ALA A 178 5.35 15.57 -19.42
N CYS A 179 4.84 14.68 -18.56
CA CYS A 179 3.72 14.97 -17.66
C CYS A 179 4.16 15.56 -16.31
N GLU A 180 5.41 15.32 -15.89
CA GLU A 180 5.91 15.75 -14.58
C GLU A 180 5.84 17.29 -14.44
N GLY A 181 5.18 17.76 -13.37
CA GLY A 181 4.92 19.17 -13.13
C GLY A 181 3.76 19.77 -13.94
N GLY A 182 3.13 19.00 -14.83
CA GLY A 182 1.98 19.42 -15.65
C GLY A 182 0.62 19.34 -14.93
N PRO A 183 -0.49 19.62 -15.64
CA PRO A 183 -1.84 19.51 -15.09
C PRO A 183 -2.15 18.10 -14.58
N VAL A 184 -2.88 18.00 -13.46
CA VAL A 184 -3.19 16.71 -12.81
C VAL A 184 -4.13 15.86 -13.65
N ASP A 185 -5.09 16.47 -14.34
CA ASP A 185 -6.04 15.73 -15.17
C ASP A 185 -5.35 15.10 -16.40
N ASP A 186 -4.38 15.78 -17.00
CA ASP A 186 -3.55 15.24 -18.08
C ASP A 186 -2.74 14.03 -17.58
N ALA A 187 -2.10 14.18 -16.41
CA ALA A 187 -1.35 13.09 -15.78
C ALA A 187 -2.25 11.89 -15.45
N LEU A 188 -3.48 12.12 -14.99
CA LEU A 188 -4.46 11.08 -14.70
C LEU A 188 -4.87 10.34 -15.97
N GLN A 189 -5.15 11.06 -17.07
CA GLN A 189 -5.51 10.45 -18.35
C GLN A 189 -4.37 9.56 -18.88
N VAL A 190 -3.13 10.07 -18.86
CA VAL A 190 -1.94 9.31 -19.25
C VAL A 190 -1.76 8.10 -18.34
N ALA A 191 -1.94 8.26 -17.03
CA ALA A 191 -1.88 7.16 -16.08
C ALA A 191 -2.94 6.09 -16.35
N THR A 192 -4.18 6.45 -16.69
CA THR A 192 -5.22 5.48 -17.08
C THR A 192 -4.81 4.68 -18.33
N ALA A 193 -4.22 5.35 -19.32
CA ALA A 193 -3.71 4.69 -20.52
C ALA A 193 -2.55 3.72 -20.19
N LEU A 194 -1.56 4.18 -19.43
CA LEU A 194 -0.43 3.35 -18.98
C LEU A 194 -0.86 2.20 -18.07
N ARG A 195 -1.87 2.42 -17.22
CA ARG A 195 -2.39 1.39 -16.32
C ARG A 195 -2.87 0.19 -17.11
N SER A 196 -3.52 0.42 -18.26
CA SER A 196 -4.03 -0.64 -19.13
C SER A 196 -2.91 -1.49 -19.73
N PHE A 197 -1.77 -0.89 -20.04
CA PHE A 197 -0.55 -1.59 -20.44
C PHE A 197 0.08 -2.39 -19.28
N LEU A 198 0.03 -1.84 -18.06
CA LEU A 198 0.57 -2.45 -16.84
C LEU A 198 -0.40 -3.42 -16.14
N LEU A 199 -1.57 -3.70 -16.72
CA LEU A 199 -2.67 -4.43 -16.05
C LEU A 199 -2.30 -5.82 -15.59
N ASP A 200 -1.41 -6.53 -16.31
CA ASP A 200 -0.83 -7.76 -15.79
C ASP A 200 0.50 -8.16 -16.45
N PHE A 201 1.53 -8.38 -15.63
CA PHE A 201 2.76 -9.07 -16.06
C PHE A 201 2.46 -10.49 -16.52
N ARG A 202 1.49 -11.17 -15.89
CA ARG A 202 1.02 -12.49 -16.32
C ARG A 202 0.37 -12.42 -17.70
N THR A 203 -0.42 -11.41 -18.05
CA THR A 203 -0.92 -11.25 -19.43
C THR A 203 0.21 -11.02 -20.43
N LEU A 204 1.22 -10.20 -20.08
CA LEU A 204 2.43 -10.03 -20.91
C LEU A 204 3.23 -11.34 -21.06
N ARG A 205 3.24 -12.19 -20.03
CA ARG A 205 3.92 -13.47 -20.03
C ARG A 205 3.14 -14.56 -20.76
N GLU A 206 1.83 -14.66 -20.56
CA GLU A 206 0.91 -15.60 -21.24
C GLU A 206 0.88 -15.33 -22.75
N ALA A 207 0.88 -14.05 -23.13
CA ALA A 207 1.11 -13.59 -24.49
C ALA A 207 2.37 -14.18 -25.14
N LEU A 208 3.47 -14.23 -24.39
CA LEU A 208 4.74 -14.80 -24.85
C LEU A 208 4.79 -16.33 -24.71
N GLY A 209 4.12 -16.89 -23.71
CA GLY A 209 4.02 -18.33 -23.42
C GLY A 209 3.36 -19.11 -24.55
N VAL A 210 2.32 -18.56 -25.17
CA VAL A 210 1.69 -19.13 -26.38
C VAL A 210 2.68 -19.25 -27.55
N VAL A 211 3.65 -18.35 -27.65
CA VAL A 211 4.73 -18.40 -28.66
C VAL A 211 5.78 -19.46 -28.30
N ILE A 212 5.98 -19.73 -27.01
CA ILE A 212 6.95 -20.71 -26.49
C ILE A 212 6.43 -22.16 -26.63
N GLU A 213 5.16 -22.42 -26.34
CA GLU A 213 4.55 -23.77 -26.38
C GLU A 213 4.52 -24.39 -27.79
N THR A 214 4.64 -23.57 -28.85
CA THR A 214 4.71 -24.05 -30.24
C THR A 214 6.09 -24.57 -30.66
N ALA A 215 7.10 -24.54 -29.78
CA ALA A 215 8.47 -24.99 -30.09
C ALA A 215 8.62 -26.54 -30.06
N PRO A 216 9.44 -27.14 -30.95
CA PRO A 216 9.64 -28.60 -31.00
C PRO A 216 10.23 -29.17 -29.69
N LYS A 217 9.66 -30.29 -29.21
CA LYS A 217 9.97 -30.94 -27.92
C LYS A 217 11.39 -31.53 -27.76
N SER A 218 12.23 -31.51 -28.80
CA SER A 218 13.58 -32.10 -28.77
C SER A 218 14.63 -31.25 -28.01
N GLN A 219 14.26 -30.09 -27.45
CA GLN A 219 15.17 -29.10 -26.85
C GLN A 219 14.78 -28.69 -25.41
N ALA A 220 14.20 -29.59 -24.60
CA ALA A 220 13.62 -29.26 -23.28
C ALA A 220 14.55 -28.51 -22.30
N ALA A 221 15.87 -28.75 -22.33
CA ALA A 221 16.85 -28.04 -21.49
C ALA A 221 17.12 -26.59 -21.97
N ASP A 222 17.09 -26.35 -23.28
CA ASP A 222 17.25 -25.01 -23.87
C ASP A 222 15.97 -24.16 -23.70
N VAL A 223 14.79 -24.80 -23.67
CA VAL A 223 13.50 -24.15 -23.43
C VAL A 223 13.42 -23.54 -22.02
N SER A 224 13.88 -24.27 -20.99
CA SER A 224 13.89 -23.78 -19.59
C SER A 224 14.76 -22.52 -19.39
N LEU A 225 15.89 -22.44 -20.11
CA LEU A 225 16.85 -21.34 -20.04
C LEU A 225 16.35 -20.10 -20.79
N ARG A 226 15.69 -20.29 -21.93
CA ARG A 226 14.99 -19.26 -22.71
C ARG A 226 13.91 -18.56 -21.89
N ASP A 227 13.10 -19.37 -21.21
CA ASP A 227 11.98 -18.89 -20.40
C ASP A 227 12.49 -18.05 -19.23
N LEU A 228 13.58 -18.48 -18.58
CA LEU A 228 14.19 -17.75 -17.48
C LEU A 228 14.71 -16.36 -17.89
N VAL A 229 15.48 -16.27 -18.98
CA VAL A 229 16.10 -15.01 -19.43
C VAL A 229 15.04 -14.04 -19.97
N SER A 230 14.04 -14.57 -20.69
CA SER A 230 12.92 -13.77 -21.22
C SER A 230 12.00 -13.28 -20.09
N ASP A 231 11.66 -14.14 -19.12
CA ASP A 231 10.90 -13.77 -17.93
C ASP A 231 11.64 -12.70 -17.12
N ALA A 232 12.96 -12.83 -16.94
CA ALA A 232 13.78 -11.83 -16.25
C ALA A 232 13.76 -10.47 -16.97
N PHE A 233 13.88 -10.44 -18.31
CA PHE A 233 13.81 -9.21 -19.10
C PHE A 233 12.43 -8.55 -19.05
N LEU A 234 11.37 -9.33 -19.24
CA LEU A 234 9.99 -8.83 -19.18
C LEU A 234 9.64 -8.32 -17.79
N TYR A 235 10.06 -9.03 -16.75
CA TYR A 235 9.81 -8.63 -15.36
C TYR A 235 10.56 -7.35 -15.01
N THR A 236 11.79 -7.22 -15.48
CA THR A 236 12.58 -5.98 -15.37
C THR A 236 11.86 -4.81 -16.04
N THR A 237 11.35 -5.02 -17.25
CA THR A 237 10.59 -4.00 -18.01
C THR A 237 9.32 -3.60 -17.26
N TRP A 238 8.51 -4.57 -16.84
CA TRP A 238 7.27 -4.32 -16.10
C TRP A 238 7.54 -3.57 -14.80
N THR A 239 8.55 -3.98 -14.03
CA THR A 239 8.88 -3.35 -12.75
C THR A 239 9.29 -1.89 -12.93
N ARG A 240 10.18 -1.61 -13.88
CA ARG A 240 10.64 -0.23 -14.15
C ARG A 240 9.52 0.65 -14.68
N CYS A 241 8.68 0.15 -15.59
CA CYS A 241 7.51 0.88 -16.08
C CYS A 241 6.51 1.15 -14.95
N SER A 242 6.29 0.18 -14.05
CA SER A 242 5.42 0.34 -12.89
C SER A 242 5.95 1.40 -11.92
N GLN A 243 7.25 1.44 -11.66
CA GLN A 243 7.86 2.48 -10.82
C GLN A 243 7.78 3.88 -11.45
N LEU A 244 7.96 4.00 -12.77
CA LEU A 244 7.77 5.26 -13.50
C LEU A 244 6.30 5.72 -13.45
N PHE A 245 5.36 4.81 -13.62
CA PHE A 245 3.92 5.07 -13.48
C PHE A 245 3.58 5.54 -12.05
N LEU A 246 4.11 4.86 -11.02
CA LEU A 246 3.91 5.26 -9.63
C LEU A 246 4.58 6.62 -9.35
N HIS A 247 5.72 6.92 -9.98
CA HIS A 247 6.34 8.24 -9.89
C HIS A 247 5.44 9.34 -10.45
N LEU A 248 4.78 9.11 -11.60
CA LEU A 248 3.79 10.04 -12.17
C LEU A 248 2.63 10.29 -11.20
N ALA A 249 2.07 9.21 -10.63
CA ALA A 249 0.98 9.30 -9.67
C ALA A 249 1.38 10.07 -8.40
N LEU A 250 2.61 9.87 -7.93
CA LEU A 250 3.16 10.60 -6.78
C LEU A 250 3.39 12.08 -7.12
N ASP A 251 3.97 12.41 -8.28
CA ASP A 251 4.18 13.81 -8.70
C ASP A 251 2.86 14.58 -8.74
N ALA A 252 1.83 14.00 -9.36
CA ALA A 252 0.51 14.62 -9.44
C ALA A 252 -0.07 14.87 -8.03
N GLN A 253 -0.15 13.83 -7.20
CA GLN A 253 -0.78 13.93 -5.88
C GLN A 253 0.05 14.70 -4.84
N ALA A 254 1.38 14.75 -4.94
CA ALA A 254 2.20 15.58 -4.06
C ALA A 254 1.96 17.09 -4.30
N ARG A 255 1.62 17.46 -5.55
CA ARG A 255 1.32 18.85 -5.93
C ARG A 255 -0.12 19.26 -5.61
N SER A 256 -1.10 18.39 -5.90
CA SER A 256 -2.53 18.69 -5.69
C SER A 256 -3.11 18.17 -4.39
N GLY A 257 -2.35 17.41 -3.60
CA GLY A 257 -2.87 16.64 -2.47
C GLY A 257 -3.53 15.34 -2.91
N TYR A 258 -4.05 14.60 -1.93
CA TYR A 258 -4.74 13.34 -2.15
C TYR A 258 -5.93 13.48 -3.11
N ASP A 259 -5.99 12.62 -4.11
CA ASP A 259 -7.10 12.54 -5.06
C ASP A 259 -7.55 11.08 -5.21
N ALA A 260 -8.81 10.82 -4.83
CA ALA A 260 -9.40 9.49 -4.81
C ALA A 260 -9.51 8.85 -6.22
N ARG A 261 -9.47 9.63 -7.30
CA ARG A 261 -9.51 9.13 -8.69
C ARG A 261 -8.30 8.26 -9.04
N TRP A 262 -7.18 8.45 -8.34
CA TRP A 262 -5.98 7.62 -8.51
C TRP A 262 -6.11 6.24 -7.87
N ALA A 263 -7.02 6.08 -6.92
CA ALA A 263 -7.07 4.91 -6.07
C ALA A 263 -7.31 3.58 -6.86
N PRO A 264 -8.18 3.51 -7.90
CA PRO A 264 -8.28 2.33 -8.77
C PRO A 264 -6.98 2.04 -9.54
N LEU A 265 -6.29 3.08 -9.99
CA LEU A 265 -5.07 2.95 -10.80
C LEU A 265 -3.90 2.43 -9.96
N LEU A 266 -3.85 2.78 -8.67
CA LEU A 266 -2.84 2.30 -7.74
C LEU A 266 -3.07 0.85 -7.27
N ALA A 267 -4.23 0.25 -7.56
CA ALA A 267 -4.51 -1.14 -7.19
C ALA A 267 -3.80 -2.09 -8.15
N PHE A 268 -2.54 -2.43 -7.84
CA PHE A 268 -1.82 -3.48 -8.56
C PHE A 268 -2.37 -4.84 -8.10
N LYS A 269 -3.29 -5.40 -8.91
CA LYS A 269 -3.91 -6.73 -8.68
C LYS A 269 -2.90 -7.86 -8.80
N CYS A 270 -1.81 -7.64 -9.52
CA CYS A 270 -0.72 -8.58 -9.63
C CYS A 270 0.05 -8.56 -8.32
N LYS A 271 -0.03 -9.65 -7.57
CA LYS A 271 1.18 -10.09 -6.89
C LYS A 271 2.23 -10.21 -8.01
N PRO A 272 3.38 -9.53 -7.95
CA PRO A 272 4.48 -9.93 -8.82
C PRO A 272 4.63 -11.45 -8.64
N PRO A 273 4.77 -12.24 -9.71
CA PRO A 273 4.93 -13.68 -9.54
C PRO A 273 6.16 -13.87 -8.65
N GLY A 274 5.91 -14.34 -7.43
CA GLY A 274 6.90 -14.27 -6.38
C GLY A 274 6.85 -13.07 -5.42
N VAL A 275 5.68 -12.69 -4.93
CA VAL A 275 5.53 -12.41 -3.49
C VAL A 275 4.52 -13.42 -2.94
N SER A 276 4.71 -14.67 -3.34
CA SER A 276 4.32 -15.80 -2.50
C SER A 276 5.44 -15.98 -1.50
N VAL A 277 5.31 -15.37 -0.32
CA VAL A 277 5.95 -15.91 0.88
C VAL A 277 5.15 -17.21 1.15
N PRO A 278 5.68 -18.41 0.87
CA PRO A 278 5.09 -19.63 1.39
C PRO A 278 4.96 -19.49 2.90
N SER A 279 3.98 -20.14 3.50
CA SER A 279 3.82 -20.13 4.95
C SER A 279 5.15 -20.23 5.70
N ILE A 280 5.34 -19.37 6.71
CA ILE A 280 6.41 -19.34 7.73
C ILE A 280 6.46 -20.66 8.55
N GLU A 281 5.91 -21.76 8.04
CA GLU A 281 5.86 -23.08 8.68
C GLU A 281 6.19 -24.20 7.67
N ASP A 282 6.79 -23.90 6.51
CA ASP A 282 7.53 -24.94 5.76
C ASP A 282 9.02 -24.77 6.08
N ASP A 283 9.59 -25.72 6.82
CA ASP A 283 11.03 -25.79 7.07
C ASP A 283 11.84 -25.69 5.77
N ARG A 284 11.26 -26.05 4.61
CA ARG A 284 11.92 -25.88 3.30
C ARG A 284 11.99 -24.42 2.85
N TYR A 285 11.01 -23.58 3.18
CA TYR A 285 11.03 -22.16 2.83
C TYR A 285 11.98 -21.36 3.71
N ASP A 286 11.95 -21.54 5.03
CA ASP A 286 12.90 -20.85 5.92
C ASP A 286 14.34 -21.26 5.57
N ARG A 287 14.59 -22.55 5.29
CA ARG A 287 15.89 -23.01 4.76
C ARG A 287 16.25 -22.37 3.42
N ALA A 288 15.29 -22.17 2.51
CA ALA A 288 15.54 -21.52 1.22
C ALA A 288 15.84 -20.01 1.37
N VAL A 289 15.12 -19.31 2.25
CA VAL A 289 15.38 -17.90 2.58
C VAL A 289 16.72 -17.73 3.26
N ASP A 290 17.06 -18.60 4.22
CA ASP A 290 18.33 -18.57 4.94
C ASP A 290 19.51 -18.97 4.05
N ALA A 291 19.28 -19.78 3.01
CA ALA A 291 20.29 -20.12 2.01
C ALA A 291 20.66 -18.93 1.09
N VAL A 292 19.83 -17.88 1.02
CA VAL A 292 20.11 -16.67 0.23
C VAL A 292 20.65 -15.57 1.16
N PRO A 293 21.94 -15.18 1.03
CA PRO A 293 22.52 -14.14 1.86
C PRO A 293 21.71 -12.84 1.79
N GLY A 294 21.24 -12.34 2.94
CA GLY A 294 20.52 -11.07 3.06
C GLY A 294 19.01 -11.13 2.75
N ALA A 295 18.46 -12.25 2.26
CA ALA A 295 17.03 -12.36 1.96
C ALA A 295 16.16 -12.18 3.21
N ARG A 296 16.59 -12.74 4.35
CA ARG A 296 15.88 -12.54 5.63
C ARG A 296 15.82 -11.08 6.06
N ALA A 297 16.92 -10.33 5.87
CA ALA A 297 16.95 -8.91 6.19
C ALA A 297 16.03 -8.07 5.28
N MET A 298 15.80 -8.51 4.03
CA MET A 298 14.82 -7.89 3.14
C MET A 298 13.37 -8.17 3.54
N LEU A 299 13.08 -9.35 4.09
CA LEU A 299 11.74 -9.73 4.54
C LEU A 299 11.40 -9.13 5.90
N ASP A 300 12.24 -9.37 6.90
CA ASP A 300 12.01 -8.98 8.30
C ASP A 300 12.38 -7.52 8.61
N GLY A 301 13.19 -6.91 7.75
CA GLY A 301 13.78 -5.60 7.99
C GLY A 301 14.87 -5.60 9.08
N PRO A 302 15.47 -4.43 9.38
CA PRO A 302 16.46 -4.28 10.44
C PRO A 302 15.90 -4.65 11.82
N ARG A 303 16.75 -5.13 12.74
CA ARG A 303 16.35 -5.54 14.10
C ARG A 303 15.62 -4.45 14.89
N SER A 304 15.89 -3.17 14.62
CA SER A 304 15.21 -2.04 15.27
C SER A 304 13.81 -1.75 14.71
N MET A 305 13.47 -2.30 13.54
CA MET A 305 12.24 -2.00 12.83
C MET A 305 11.06 -2.81 13.38
N CYS A 306 9.95 -2.13 13.64
CA CYS A 306 8.71 -2.80 14.01
C CYS A 306 8.15 -3.57 12.80
N LYS A 307 8.04 -4.90 12.92
CA LYS A 307 7.50 -5.76 11.85
C LYS A 307 6.07 -5.38 11.46
N TRP A 308 5.24 -4.96 12.41
CA TRP A 308 3.89 -4.45 12.10
C TRP A 308 3.92 -3.16 11.27
N ALA A 309 4.84 -2.25 11.56
CA ALA A 309 4.98 -1.01 10.80
C ALA A 309 5.43 -1.26 9.35
N LEU A 310 6.37 -2.20 9.18
CA LEU A 310 6.80 -2.66 7.86
C LEU A 310 5.65 -3.33 7.09
N ARG A 311 4.87 -4.20 7.76
CA ARG A 311 3.69 -4.83 7.18
C ARG A 311 2.65 -3.81 6.75
N LEU A 312 2.36 -2.82 7.59
CA LEU A 312 1.43 -1.74 7.27
C LEU A 312 1.83 -1.02 5.97
N LEU A 313 3.12 -0.71 5.79
CA LEU A 313 3.65 -0.08 4.58
C LEU A 313 3.50 -1.00 3.34
N ARG A 314 3.57 -2.32 3.54
CA ARG A 314 3.39 -3.36 2.50
C ARG A 314 1.94 -3.77 2.24
N SER A 315 0.98 -3.21 2.98
CA SER A 315 -0.42 -3.64 2.92
C SER A 315 -1.31 -2.76 2.02
N ASP A 316 -0.80 -1.64 1.50
CA ASP A 316 -1.60 -0.73 0.65
C ASP A 316 -1.55 -1.13 -0.85
N ARG A 317 -2.46 -0.57 -1.63
CA ARG A 317 -2.68 -0.86 -3.06
C ARG A 317 -1.44 -0.92 -3.95
N PRO A 318 -0.47 0.01 -3.86
CA PRO A 318 0.69 -0.02 -4.73
C PRO A 318 1.72 -1.08 -4.34
N ALA A 319 1.58 -1.77 -3.19
CA ALA A 319 2.62 -2.63 -2.61
C ALA A 319 3.20 -3.68 -3.55
N GLY A 320 2.38 -4.25 -4.45
CA GLY A 320 2.85 -5.24 -5.45
C GLY A 320 3.86 -4.69 -6.46
N ALA A 321 3.95 -3.38 -6.64
CA ALA A 321 4.88 -2.72 -7.56
C ALA A 321 5.99 -1.91 -6.86
N LEU A 322 6.07 -1.98 -5.52
CA LEU A 322 7.04 -1.23 -4.71
C LEU A 322 8.32 -2.05 -4.43
N ASP A 323 9.46 -1.37 -4.35
CA ASP A 323 10.74 -1.94 -3.93
C ASP A 323 11.18 -1.34 -2.60
N TYR A 324 11.39 -2.19 -1.60
CA TYR A 324 11.68 -1.78 -0.23
C TYR A 324 13.19 -1.77 0.10
N ARG A 325 14.07 -2.27 -0.78
CA ARG A 325 15.50 -2.47 -0.47
C ARG A 325 16.19 -1.17 -0.04
N ARG A 326 16.01 -0.10 -0.81
CA ARG A 326 16.60 1.21 -0.51
C ARG A 326 16.04 1.81 0.78
N PHE A 327 14.74 1.65 0.99
CA PHE A 327 14.08 2.06 2.23
C PHE A 327 14.67 1.35 3.46
N LEU A 328 14.78 0.02 3.41
CA LEU A 328 15.34 -0.78 4.51
C LEU A 328 16.78 -0.39 4.80
N ALA A 329 17.59 -0.17 3.75
CA ALA A 329 18.98 0.27 3.88
C ALA A 329 19.08 1.65 4.57
N ARG A 330 18.32 2.66 4.10
CA ARG A 330 18.33 4.00 4.69
C ARG A 330 17.81 4.00 6.13
N PHE A 331 16.81 3.18 6.45
CA PHE A 331 16.37 3.01 7.83
C PHE A 331 17.46 2.36 8.71
N ALA A 332 18.13 1.32 8.21
CA ALA A 332 19.21 0.63 8.92
C ALA A 332 20.40 1.54 9.22
N GLU A 333 20.78 2.43 8.30
CA GLU A 333 21.84 3.41 8.51
C GLU A 333 21.54 4.37 9.67
N GLN A 334 20.26 4.71 9.86
CA GLN A 334 19.84 5.64 10.91
C GLN A 334 19.57 4.95 12.26
N HIS A 335 18.99 3.75 12.23
CA HIS A 335 18.43 3.09 13.42
C HIS A 335 18.86 1.64 13.59
N GLY A 336 19.62 1.05 12.67
CA GLY A 336 19.87 -0.40 12.62
C GLY A 336 20.61 -0.99 13.81
N THR A 337 21.39 -0.17 14.54
CA THR A 337 22.10 -0.56 15.76
C THR A 337 21.30 -0.36 17.04
N LYS A 338 20.12 0.26 16.97
CA LYS A 338 19.27 0.54 18.12
C LYS A 338 18.43 -0.70 18.49
N PRO A 339 18.01 -0.84 19.76
CA PRO A 339 17.03 -1.87 20.13
C PRO A 339 15.67 -1.57 19.50
N ALA A 340 14.88 -2.62 19.26
CA ALA A 340 13.48 -2.48 18.90
C ALA A 340 12.71 -1.81 20.04
N ARG A 341 11.74 -0.94 19.71
CA ARG A 341 10.87 -0.30 20.72
C ARG A 341 9.42 -0.76 20.71
N CYS A 342 9.06 -1.60 19.75
CA CYS A 342 7.67 -2.01 19.59
C CYS A 342 7.19 -2.99 20.66
N LEU A 343 8.10 -3.67 21.35
CA LEU A 343 7.84 -4.43 22.58
C LEU A 343 8.58 -3.75 23.73
N PHE A 344 7.92 -3.56 24.86
CA PHE A 344 8.56 -2.89 25.99
C PHE A 344 9.38 -3.85 26.85
N GLY A 345 10.54 -3.39 27.31
CA GLY A 345 11.46 -4.18 28.13
C GLY A 345 12.08 -5.37 27.40
N LYS A 346 11.95 -5.42 26.07
CA LYS A 346 12.52 -6.46 25.21
C LYS A 346 13.28 -5.80 24.07
N ASP A 347 14.41 -6.38 23.70
CA ASP A 347 15.20 -5.94 22.55
C ASP A 347 14.69 -6.53 21.22
N GLU A 348 13.74 -7.46 21.30
CA GLU A 348 13.11 -8.13 20.17
C GLU A 348 11.96 -7.31 19.55
N THR A 349 11.67 -7.57 18.28
CA THR A 349 10.53 -6.98 17.58
C THR A 349 9.25 -7.77 17.82
N CYS A 350 8.08 -7.13 17.70
CA CYS A 350 6.82 -7.84 17.59
C CYS A 350 6.85 -8.76 16.36
N LYS A 351 6.09 -9.85 16.38
CA LYS A 351 6.03 -10.78 15.24
C LYS A 351 5.54 -10.10 13.95
N GLY A 352 4.77 -9.03 14.08
CA GLY A 352 4.17 -8.34 12.94
C GLY A 352 2.95 -9.06 12.41
N ASP A 353 2.55 -10.15 13.06
CA ASP A 353 1.33 -10.88 12.77
C ASP A 353 0.16 -9.98 13.14
N HIS A 354 -0.14 -9.76 14.42
CA HIS A 354 -1.31 -8.97 14.84
C HIS A 354 -0.98 -7.66 15.58
N PRO A 355 -1.76 -6.56 15.40
CA PRO A 355 -1.52 -5.30 16.12
C PRO A 355 -1.69 -5.46 17.63
N THR A 356 -2.47 -6.44 18.09
CA THR A 356 -2.57 -6.77 19.51
C THR A 356 -1.31 -7.43 20.07
N GLU A 357 -0.40 -7.89 19.23
CA GLU A 357 0.91 -8.41 19.64
C GLU A 357 1.99 -7.32 19.65
N CYS A 358 1.64 -6.09 19.25
CA CYS A 358 2.55 -4.97 19.22
C CYS A 358 2.28 -4.03 20.41
N GLY A 359 3.30 -3.81 21.23
CA GLY A 359 3.27 -2.91 22.38
C GLY A 359 3.02 -1.45 22.00
N ARG A 360 3.17 -1.05 20.73
CA ARG A 360 2.75 0.27 20.24
C ARG A 360 1.25 0.53 20.41
N PHE A 361 0.43 -0.52 20.52
CA PHE A 361 -1.03 -0.41 20.66
C PHE A 361 -1.58 -0.94 22.00
N LYS A 362 -0.88 -1.89 22.63
CA LYS A 362 -1.39 -2.63 23.80
C LYS A 362 -0.70 -2.36 25.13
N ASP A 363 0.40 -1.63 25.15
CA ASP A 363 1.15 -1.41 26.38
C ASP A 363 0.38 -0.51 27.37
N ASP A 364 0.34 -0.90 28.65
CA ASP A 364 -0.38 -0.18 29.71
C ASP A 364 0.13 1.25 29.91
N ARG A 365 1.40 1.52 29.56
CA ARG A 365 1.96 2.87 29.58
C ARG A 365 1.28 3.78 28.56
N LEU A 366 0.60 3.26 27.55
CA LEU A 366 -0.17 4.07 26.62
C LEU A 366 -1.41 4.72 27.27
N VAL A 367 -1.81 4.26 28.47
CA VAL A 367 -2.95 4.79 29.21
C VAL A 367 -2.60 5.35 30.59
N LEU A 368 -1.32 5.30 30.99
CA LEU A 368 -0.86 5.95 32.22
C LEU A 368 -1.15 7.46 32.20
N GLY A 369 -1.66 7.96 33.32
CA GLY A 369 -2.19 9.32 33.44
C GLY A 369 -1.15 10.44 33.44
N ASP A 370 0.10 10.15 33.82
CA ASP A 370 1.19 11.14 33.86
C ASP A 370 2.47 10.55 33.27
N GLN A 371 2.91 11.09 32.13
CA GLN A 371 4.16 10.73 31.48
C GLN A 371 5.01 11.94 31.12
N SER A 372 4.70 13.11 31.70
CA SER A 372 5.30 14.38 31.30
C SER A 372 6.80 14.39 31.54
N VAL A 373 7.60 14.22 30.47
CA VAL A 373 9.06 14.32 30.51
C VAL A 373 9.53 15.75 30.76
N HIS A 374 10.81 15.91 31.07
CA HIS A 374 11.43 17.22 31.16
C HIS A 374 12.16 17.56 29.86
N ALA A 375 12.20 18.85 29.52
CA ALA A 375 13.07 19.33 28.45
C ALA A 375 14.55 19.07 28.78
N GLN A 376 15.39 18.95 27.76
CA GLN A 376 16.83 18.77 27.93
C GLN A 376 17.43 19.90 28.79
N GLY A 377 18.30 19.54 29.74
CA GLY A 377 18.94 20.49 30.67
C GLY A 377 18.05 20.95 31.85
N CYS A 378 16.82 20.46 31.95
CA CYS A 378 15.97 20.73 33.10
C CYS A 378 16.36 19.87 34.31
N ALA A 379 16.30 20.44 35.52
CA ALA A 379 16.43 19.70 36.78
C ALA A 379 15.04 19.21 37.26
N PRO A 380 14.70 17.91 37.12
CA PRO A 380 13.33 17.43 37.33
C PRO A 380 12.77 17.75 38.71
N GLY A 381 13.56 17.55 39.77
CA GLY A 381 13.13 17.81 41.16
C GLY A 381 12.87 19.28 41.52
N ARG A 382 13.17 20.23 40.62
CA ARG A 382 12.90 21.67 40.82
C ARG A 382 11.90 22.23 39.80
N CYS A 383 11.51 21.43 38.82
CA CYS A 383 10.59 21.84 37.78
C CYS A 383 9.15 21.70 38.31
N ARG A 384 8.39 22.79 38.28
CA ARG A 384 7.00 22.80 38.70
C ARG A 384 6.10 22.41 37.54
N LYS A 385 4.89 21.93 37.84
CA LYS A 385 3.84 21.73 36.84
C LYS A 385 2.91 22.93 36.80
N LEU A 386 2.48 23.30 35.61
CA LEU A 386 1.40 24.25 35.34
C LEU A 386 0.13 23.45 35.07
N VAL A 387 -0.91 23.67 35.87
CA VAL A 387 -2.21 23.02 35.70
C VAL A 387 -3.16 23.91 34.91
N TRP A 388 -4.27 23.35 34.44
CA TRP A 388 -5.27 24.14 33.73
C TRP A 388 -6.02 25.11 34.65
N ASP A 389 -6.31 26.31 34.14
CA ASP A 389 -7.31 27.21 34.73
C ASP A 389 -8.66 26.99 34.05
N ARG A 390 -9.60 26.36 34.77
CA ARG A 390 -10.95 26.10 34.29
C ARG A 390 -11.69 27.38 33.91
N GLY A 391 -11.49 28.49 34.65
CA GLY A 391 -12.13 29.77 34.38
C GLY A 391 -11.68 30.37 33.05
N SER A 392 -10.36 30.39 32.81
CA SER A 392 -9.80 30.78 31.52
C SER A 392 -10.24 29.85 30.38
N TYR A 393 -10.32 28.54 30.63
CA TYR A 393 -10.75 27.55 29.61
C TYR A 393 -12.18 27.80 29.14
N VAL A 394 -13.15 27.87 30.07
CA VAL A 394 -14.58 28.02 29.73
C VAL A 394 -14.93 29.41 29.19
N ALA A 395 -14.06 30.41 29.40
CA ALA A 395 -14.21 31.74 28.82
C ALA A 395 -13.95 31.76 27.30
N VAL A 396 -13.21 30.78 26.78
CA VAL A 396 -12.97 30.63 25.34
C VAL A 396 -14.19 30.00 24.69
N ARG A 397 -14.74 30.66 23.67
CA ARG A 397 -15.79 30.07 22.82
C ARG A 397 -15.15 29.33 21.65
N GLY A 398 -15.53 28.08 21.42
CA GLY A 398 -15.02 27.28 20.31
C GLY A 398 -13.73 26.52 20.64
N PRO A 399 -12.87 26.24 19.64
CA PRO A 399 -11.65 25.46 19.86
C PRO A 399 -10.66 26.18 20.78
N VAL A 400 -10.10 25.46 21.77
CA VAL A 400 -9.25 26.03 22.83
C VAL A 400 -7.77 25.69 22.61
N ALA A 401 -6.89 26.69 22.70
CA ALA A 401 -5.43 26.55 22.67
C ALA A 401 -4.77 27.18 23.91
N VAL A 402 -3.55 26.75 24.22
CA VAL A 402 -2.71 27.33 25.28
C VAL A 402 -1.99 28.57 24.74
N ALA A 403 -1.98 29.66 25.50
CA ALA A 403 -1.21 30.85 25.18
C ALA A 403 0.30 30.58 25.31
N ALA A 404 1.11 31.11 24.39
CA ALA A 404 2.56 31.00 24.49
C ALA A 404 3.16 31.90 25.59
N GLU A 405 2.39 32.89 26.04
CA GLU A 405 2.75 33.77 27.14
C GLU A 405 2.51 33.09 28.49
N PRO A 406 3.43 33.26 29.46
CA PRO A 406 3.24 32.71 30.79
C PRO A 406 2.05 33.38 31.49
N SER A 407 1.31 32.61 32.29
CA SER A 407 0.29 33.16 33.19
C SER A 407 0.92 34.08 34.25
N LEU A 408 0.17 35.12 34.64
CA LEU A 408 0.57 36.05 35.69
C LEU A 408 0.71 35.38 37.08
N ASP A 409 -0.02 34.29 37.31
CA ASP A 409 -0.02 33.60 38.61
C ASP A 409 1.12 32.57 38.77
N GLY A 410 1.85 32.25 37.70
CA GLY A 410 2.93 31.26 37.68
C GLY A 410 2.53 29.85 38.09
N ARG A 411 1.23 29.53 38.14
CA ARG A 411 0.67 28.24 38.56
C ARG A 411 -0.20 27.59 37.50
N HIS A 412 -0.88 28.40 36.70
CA HIS A 412 -1.79 27.90 35.67
C HIS A 412 -1.26 28.22 34.27
N VAL A 413 -1.79 27.53 33.27
CA VAL A 413 -1.68 27.97 31.87
C VAL A 413 -2.83 28.91 31.53
N ALA A 414 -2.57 29.87 30.66
CA ALA A 414 -3.61 30.73 30.09
C ALA A 414 -4.15 30.12 28.79
N TYR A 415 -5.46 30.23 28.57
CA TYR A 415 -6.14 29.73 27.37
C TYR A 415 -6.59 30.85 26.43
N ARG A 416 -6.69 30.51 25.15
CA ARG A 416 -7.18 31.39 24.08
C ARG A 416 -7.87 30.59 22.97
N PRO A 417 -8.64 31.23 22.07
CA PRO A 417 -9.17 30.55 20.90
C PRO A 417 -8.05 30.01 20.00
N ALA A 418 -8.17 28.76 19.55
CA ALA A 418 -7.31 28.21 18.50
C ALA A 418 -7.67 28.83 17.14
N LYS A 419 -6.67 29.24 16.37
CA LYS A 419 -6.83 29.97 15.11
C LYS A 419 -5.65 29.73 14.16
N ALA A 420 -5.63 30.44 13.03
CA ALA A 420 -4.53 30.42 12.05
C ALA A 420 -3.15 30.81 12.58
N SER A 421 -3.06 31.40 13.78
CA SER A 421 -1.80 31.68 14.48
C SER A 421 -1.50 30.68 15.61
N THR A 422 -2.15 29.52 15.62
CA THR A 422 -1.90 28.43 16.58
C THR A 422 -1.03 27.35 15.94
N MET A 423 -0.07 26.83 16.69
CA MET A 423 0.67 25.61 16.33
C MET A 423 -0.01 24.42 17.00
N ALA A 424 -0.52 23.45 16.23
CA ALA A 424 -0.97 22.19 16.82
C ALA A 424 0.23 21.27 17.06
N ILE A 425 0.20 20.48 18.12
CA ILE A 425 1.23 19.49 18.45
C ILE A 425 0.61 18.11 18.35
N SER A 426 1.16 17.30 17.46
CA SER A 426 0.79 15.90 17.25
C SER A 426 1.92 15.02 17.78
N HIS A 427 1.62 14.19 18.77
CA HIS A 427 2.66 13.51 19.55
C HIS A 427 2.29 12.05 19.86
N VAL A 428 3.31 11.24 20.16
CA VAL A 428 3.11 9.86 20.62
C VAL A 428 3.09 9.81 22.14
N TRP A 429 1.95 9.43 22.73
CA TRP A 429 1.73 9.42 24.19
C TRP A 429 2.87 8.73 24.97
N SER A 430 3.20 7.49 24.57
CA SER A 430 4.24 6.65 25.20
C SER A 430 5.67 7.18 25.06
N HIS A 431 5.91 8.22 24.27
CA HIS A 431 7.24 8.82 24.17
C HIS A 431 7.56 9.76 25.32
N GLY A 432 6.62 9.97 26.24
CA GLY A 432 6.82 10.79 27.43
C GLY A 432 6.22 12.19 27.32
N HIS A 433 5.27 12.37 26.41
CA HIS A 433 4.56 13.64 26.26
C HIS A 433 3.10 13.55 26.70
N GLY A 434 2.66 12.37 27.19
CA GLY A 434 1.32 12.16 27.72
C GLY A 434 1.07 12.81 29.09
N GLY A 435 -0.18 13.17 29.33
CA GLY A 435 -0.64 13.82 30.55
C GLY A 435 -2.08 14.30 30.41
N ARG A 436 -2.58 15.01 31.41
CA ARG A 436 -3.91 15.64 31.37
C ARG A 436 -3.88 17.08 31.89
N PRO A 437 -4.85 17.93 31.52
CA PRO A 437 -4.86 19.32 31.97
C PRO A 437 -4.87 19.42 33.50
N ASP A 438 -5.56 18.49 34.15
CA ASP A 438 -5.68 18.32 35.60
C ASP A 438 -4.36 17.96 36.29
N THR A 439 -3.53 17.12 35.65
CA THR A 439 -2.20 16.76 36.15
C THR A 439 -1.14 17.82 35.83
N GLY A 440 -1.42 18.66 34.83
CA GLY A 440 -0.56 19.74 34.36
C GLY A 440 0.65 19.32 33.54
N ILE A 441 1.29 20.32 32.94
CA ILE A 441 2.50 20.21 32.12
C ILE A 441 3.71 20.78 32.86
N ASN A 442 4.88 20.16 32.73
CA ASN A 442 6.11 20.71 33.28
C ASN A 442 6.40 22.12 32.72
N THR A 443 6.78 23.08 33.58
CA THR A 443 7.08 24.46 33.15
C THR A 443 8.16 24.51 32.07
N CYS A 444 9.14 23.62 32.12
CA CYS A 444 10.18 23.51 31.10
C CYS A 444 9.63 23.07 29.73
N LEU A 445 8.62 22.19 29.69
CA LEU A 445 7.94 21.78 28.46
C LEU A 445 7.04 22.89 27.92
N HIS A 446 6.30 23.58 28.79
CA HIS A 446 5.51 24.74 28.38
C HIS A 446 6.41 25.82 27.76
N ALA A 447 7.56 26.11 28.38
CA ALA A 447 8.54 27.06 27.84
C ALA A 447 9.12 26.59 26.49
N ARG A 448 9.37 25.28 26.34
CA ARG A 448 9.81 24.66 25.08
C ARG A 448 8.79 24.85 23.97
N PHE A 449 7.54 24.46 24.19
CA PHE A 449 6.48 24.57 23.19
C PHE A 449 6.12 26.01 22.87
N SER A 450 6.14 26.90 23.85
CA SER A 450 5.94 28.33 23.64
C SER A 450 7.05 28.94 22.78
N ARG A 451 8.31 28.53 22.96
CA ARG A 451 9.43 28.95 22.09
C ARG A 451 9.28 28.41 20.67
N LEU A 452 8.90 27.14 20.51
CA LEU A 452 8.68 26.53 19.21
C LEU A 452 7.50 27.21 18.48
N ALA A 453 6.39 27.46 19.17
CA ALA A 453 5.25 28.20 18.62
C ALA A 453 5.69 29.58 18.09
N ARG A 454 6.42 30.35 18.90
CA ARG A 454 6.95 31.66 18.47
C ARG A 454 7.89 31.58 17.26
N ARG A 455 8.73 30.54 17.17
CA ARG A 455 9.60 30.31 15.99
C ARG A 455 8.79 30.07 14.71
N HIS A 456 7.60 29.49 14.84
CA HIS A 456 6.64 29.30 13.74
C HIS A 456 5.65 30.48 13.61
N GLY A 457 5.91 31.64 14.22
CA GLY A 457 5.05 32.83 14.13
C GLY A 457 3.70 32.68 14.85
N CYS A 458 3.57 31.70 15.74
CA CYS A 458 2.35 31.39 16.46
C CYS A 458 2.31 32.08 17.84
N ASP A 459 1.11 32.45 18.28
CA ASP A 459 0.84 33.11 19.56
C ASP A 459 0.29 32.14 20.63
N GLY A 460 0.14 30.87 20.27
CA GLY A 460 -0.27 29.79 21.14
C GLY A 460 -0.01 28.43 20.52
N TYR A 461 -0.21 27.38 21.30
CA TYR A 461 -0.14 26.00 20.84
C TYR A 461 -1.33 25.19 21.32
N TRP A 462 -1.75 24.23 20.50
CA TRP A 462 -2.71 23.21 20.91
C TRP A 462 -1.98 21.89 21.18
N MET A 463 -2.32 21.25 22.28
CA MET A 463 -1.89 19.89 22.60
C MET A 463 -3.00 19.24 23.41
N ASP A 464 -3.44 18.05 23.00
CA ASP A 464 -4.48 17.26 23.67
C ASP A 464 -4.29 17.20 25.20
N VAL A 465 -3.05 17.05 25.67
CA VAL A 465 -2.67 17.01 27.09
C VAL A 465 -3.10 18.25 27.89
N MET A 466 -3.19 19.43 27.27
CA MET A 466 -3.61 20.66 27.95
C MET A 466 -4.96 21.19 27.45
N CYS A 467 -5.46 20.70 26.32
CA CYS A 467 -6.65 21.22 25.65
C CYS A 467 -7.87 20.29 25.75
N ILE A 468 -7.71 19.04 26.20
CA ILE A 468 -8.82 18.07 26.37
C ILE A 468 -8.96 17.70 27.86
N PRO A 469 -9.88 18.34 28.61
CA PRO A 469 -10.07 18.07 30.03
C PRO A 469 -10.73 16.72 30.32
N ASP A 470 -10.70 16.30 31.59
CA ASP A 470 -11.40 15.10 32.05
C ASP A 470 -12.91 15.32 32.27
N GLU A 471 -13.34 16.58 32.44
CA GLU A 471 -14.76 16.92 32.58
C GLU A 471 -15.55 16.47 31.33
N HIS A 472 -16.47 15.51 31.50
CA HIS A 472 -17.11 14.77 30.41
C HIS A 472 -17.72 15.65 29.31
N LYS A 473 -18.42 16.74 29.70
CA LYS A 473 -19.05 17.66 28.73
C LYS A 473 -18.00 18.41 27.92
N LEU A 474 -17.02 19.02 28.59
CA LEU A 474 -15.93 19.76 27.96
C LEU A 474 -15.05 18.84 27.11
N ARG A 475 -14.82 17.60 27.56
CA ARG A 475 -14.09 16.59 26.80
C ARG A 475 -14.76 16.29 25.46
N LYS A 476 -16.06 16.01 25.48
CA LYS A 476 -16.83 15.73 24.25
C LYS A 476 -16.80 16.91 23.29
N GLU A 477 -16.94 18.12 23.81
CA GLU A 477 -16.86 19.35 23.03
C GLU A 477 -15.45 19.54 22.41
N ALA A 478 -14.40 19.41 23.21
CA ALA A 478 -13.01 19.54 22.75
C ALA A 478 -12.65 18.51 21.66
N ILE A 479 -13.12 17.25 21.80
CA ILE A 479 -12.96 16.22 20.76
C ILE A 479 -13.69 16.62 19.47
N GLY A 480 -14.88 17.22 19.58
CA GLY A 480 -15.63 17.76 18.44
C GLY A 480 -14.86 18.78 17.61
N TYR A 481 -13.96 19.54 18.24
CA TYR A 481 -13.14 20.57 17.59
C TYR A 481 -11.81 20.07 17.01
N ILE A 482 -11.41 18.80 17.19
CA ILE A 482 -10.10 18.29 16.72
C ILE A 482 -9.88 18.57 15.24
N ASN A 483 -10.87 18.28 14.38
CA ASN A 483 -10.74 18.53 12.94
C ASN A 483 -10.49 20.01 12.63
N GLU A 484 -11.20 20.91 13.30
CA GLU A 484 -11.06 22.36 13.13
C GLU A 484 -9.70 22.84 13.62
N VAL A 485 -9.25 22.40 14.80
CA VAL A 485 -7.94 22.75 15.35
C VAL A 485 -6.81 22.39 14.40
N PHE A 486 -6.75 21.13 13.96
CA PHE A 486 -5.66 20.65 13.11
C PHE A 486 -5.70 21.26 11.72
N ALA A 487 -6.90 21.48 11.17
CA ALA A 487 -7.02 22.16 9.90
C ALA A 487 -6.62 23.64 10.04
N ALA A 488 -7.21 24.38 10.97
CA ALA A 488 -7.03 25.82 11.09
C ALA A 488 -5.64 26.25 11.58
N SER A 489 -4.88 25.37 12.24
CA SER A 489 -3.55 25.70 12.76
C SER A 489 -2.56 26.12 11.65
N ALA A 490 -1.63 27.01 11.99
CA ALA A 490 -0.56 27.46 11.10
C ALA A 490 0.29 26.28 10.61
N CYS A 491 0.62 25.39 11.53
CA CYS A 491 1.31 24.15 11.29
C CYS A 491 0.96 23.12 12.38
N VAL A 492 1.32 21.87 12.10
CA VAL A 492 1.25 20.75 13.02
C VAL A 492 2.66 20.25 13.27
N LEU A 493 3.15 20.45 14.48
CA LEU A 493 4.45 19.97 14.91
C LEU A 493 4.35 18.49 15.30
N VAL A 494 5.06 17.63 14.58
CA VAL A 494 5.11 16.18 14.79
C VAL A 494 6.25 15.82 15.74
N LEU A 495 5.90 15.18 16.85
CA LEU A 495 6.83 14.69 17.87
C LEU A 495 6.86 13.16 17.86
N ASP A 496 7.95 12.62 17.35
CA ASP A 496 8.25 11.18 17.39
C ASP A 496 9.72 10.97 17.73
N ARG A 497 10.00 9.97 18.56
CA ARG A 497 11.36 9.67 19.03
C ARG A 497 12.33 9.33 17.90
N ASP A 498 11.93 8.57 16.88
CA ASP A 498 12.83 8.25 15.76
C ASP A 498 13.12 9.46 14.90
N ILE A 499 12.12 10.33 14.70
CA ILE A 499 12.27 11.57 13.94
C ILE A 499 13.19 12.55 14.68
N MET A 500 13.00 12.71 15.99
CA MET A 500 13.84 13.56 16.85
C MET A 500 15.29 13.06 16.95
N ASP A 501 15.58 11.83 16.54
CA ASP A 501 16.94 11.29 16.46
C ASP A 501 17.66 11.63 15.15
N VAL A 502 16.96 12.14 14.13
CA VAL A 502 17.57 12.49 12.83
C VAL A 502 18.23 13.85 12.90
N ASP A 503 19.52 13.91 12.56
CA ASP A 503 20.27 15.16 12.47
C ASP A 503 20.05 15.82 11.10
N VAL A 504 19.53 17.05 11.14
CA VAL A 504 19.19 17.87 9.97
C VAL A 504 19.99 19.17 9.94
N SER A 505 21.10 19.25 10.68
CA SER A 505 22.02 20.38 10.65
C SER A 505 22.62 20.61 9.25
N GLN A 506 22.81 19.53 8.49
CA GLN A 506 23.24 19.54 7.09
C GLN A 506 22.35 18.63 6.25
N LEU A 507 21.54 19.22 5.37
CA LEU A 507 20.55 18.50 4.56
C LEU A 507 21.16 17.99 3.25
N SER A 508 21.83 16.84 3.30
CA SER A 508 22.19 16.06 2.10
C SER A 508 21.03 15.18 1.62
N MET A 509 21.09 14.67 0.40
CA MET A 509 20.08 13.71 -0.09
C MET A 509 19.98 12.46 0.78
N ASP A 510 21.09 11.98 1.32
CA ASP A 510 21.08 10.83 2.22
C ASP A 510 20.39 11.13 3.55
N VAL A 511 20.46 12.38 4.03
CA VAL A 511 19.68 12.82 5.21
C VAL A 511 18.19 12.88 4.87
N TRP A 512 17.83 13.45 3.71
CA TRP A 512 16.43 13.48 3.26
C TRP A 512 15.82 12.08 3.13
N GLU A 513 16.55 11.15 2.51
CA GLU A 513 16.11 9.77 2.34
C GLU A 513 15.96 9.03 3.68
N ARG A 514 16.90 9.22 4.62
CA ARG A 514 16.82 8.64 5.96
C ARG A 514 15.67 9.21 6.78
N LEU A 515 15.44 10.53 6.70
CA LEU A 515 14.30 11.19 7.35
C LEU A 515 12.98 10.65 6.79
N PHE A 516 12.85 10.58 5.47
CA PHE A 516 11.64 10.04 4.83
C PHE A 516 11.41 8.58 5.20
N ALA A 517 12.44 7.72 5.11
CA ALA A 517 12.35 6.33 5.54
C ALA A 517 11.94 6.19 7.02
N THR A 518 12.45 7.07 7.89
CA THR A 518 12.05 7.11 9.30
C THR A 518 10.56 7.42 9.46
N VAL A 519 10.05 8.45 8.77
CA VAL A 519 8.64 8.87 8.84
C VAL A 519 7.69 7.76 8.40
N LEU A 520 8.06 6.96 7.38
CA LEU A 520 7.18 5.91 6.84
C LEU A 520 6.79 4.84 7.88
N VAL A 521 7.64 4.56 8.88
CA VAL A 521 7.43 3.46 9.85
C VAL A 521 7.55 3.85 11.32
N CYS A 522 7.69 5.15 11.61
CA CYS A 522 7.77 5.66 12.99
C CYS A 522 6.50 5.38 13.79
N ASP A 523 6.58 5.50 15.11
CA ASP A 523 5.47 5.19 16.01
C ASP A 523 4.27 6.13 15.76
N TRP A 524 4.54 7.38 15.37
CA TRP A 524 3.53 8.35 14.99
C TRP A 524 2.73 7.94 13.75
N ASN A 525 3.35 7.38 12.71
CA ASN A 525 2.63 7.08 11.47
C ASN A 525 1.69 5.85 11.56
N VAL A 526 1.91 4.97 12.54
CA VAL A 526 1.21 3.68 12.63
C VAL A 526 -0.05 3.71 13.50
N ARG A 527 -0.38 4.83 14.16
CA ARG A 527 -1.49 4.92 15.13
C ARG A 527 -2.70 5.69 14.57
N ALA A 528 -3.89 5.35 15.07
CA ALA A 528 -5.15 5.90 14.57
C ALA A 528 -5.29 7.42 14.76
N TRP A 529 -5.02 7.90 15.98
CA TRP A 529 -5.14 9.32 16.34
C TRP A 529 -4.17 10.20 15.55
N THR A 530 -2.88 9.88 15.60
CA THR A 530 -1.82 10.63 14.88
C THR A 530 -2.00 10.58 13.37
N MET A 531 -2.56 9.50 12.81
CA MET A 531 -2.95 9.46 11.40
C MET A 531 -4.11 10.43 11.10
N LEU A 532 -5.15 10.49 11.94
CA LEU A 532 -6.22 11.49 11.80
C LEU A 532 -5.63 12.91 11.83
N GLU A 533 -4.75 13.18 12.79
CA GLU A 533 -4.06 14.46 12.94
C GLU A 533 -3.22 14.80 11.70
N ALA A 534 -2.56 13.81 11.09
CA ALA A 534 -1.86 13.97 9.81
C ALA A 534 -2.82 14.34 8.67
N VAL A 535 -3.96 13.64 8.57
CA VAL A 535 -4.97 13.92 7.53
C VAL A 535 -5.52 15.32 7.69
N LYS A 536 -5.88 15.75 8.91
CA LYS A 536 -6.46 17.08 9.14
C LYS A 536 -5.42 18.20 9.11
N GLY A 537 -4.19 17.88 9.47
CA GLY A 537 -3.02 18.77 9.47
C GLY A 537 -2.25 18.82 8.15
N CYS A 538 -2.72 18.16 7.10
CA CYS A 538 -1.97 17.87 5.88
C CYS A 538 -1.46 19.10 5.11
N ARG A 539 -1.86 20.33 5.47
CA ARG A 539 -1.36 21.57 4.88
C ARG A 539 0.02 21.99 5.38
N GLY A 540 0.40 21.60 6.59
CA GLY A 540 1.60 22.12 7.25
C GLY A 540 2.13 21.18 8.32
N LEU A 541 2.53 19.98 7.93
CA LEU A 541 3.20 19.03 8.83
C LEU A 541 4.68 19.38 8.97
N GLU A 542 5.11 19.72 10.19
CA GLU A 542 6.47 20.08 10.55
C GLU A 542 7.09 19.00 11.45
N LEU A 543 8.18 18.38 11.02
CA LEU A 543 8.84 17.30 11.74
C LEU A 543 9.82 17.90 12.76
N LEU A 544 9.68 17.56 14.05
CA LEU A 544 10.67 17.93 15.05
C LEU A 544 11.84 16.93 15.01
N CYS A 545 12.99 17.41 14.55
CA CYS A 545 14.23 16.65 14.43
C CYS A 545 15.17 16.92 15.61
N ARG A 546 16.38 16.35 15.55
CA ARG A 546 17.42 16.54 16.57
C ARG A 546 17.69 18.04 16.84
N ASP A 547 18.03 18.35 18.09
CA ASP A 547 18.35 19.71 18.55
C ASP A 547 17.22 20.73 18.34
N GLU A 548 15.97 20.26 18.37
CA GLU A 548 14.76 21.08 18.18
C GLU A 548 14.72 21.82 16.84
N ARG A 549 15.39 21.29 15.81
CA ARG A 549 15.27 21.77 14.44
C ARG A 549 13.98 21.23 13.82
N THR A 550 13.32 22.04 13.01
CA THR A 550 12.09 21.65 12.33
C THR A 550 12.31 21.55 10.83
N VAL A 551 11.69 20.54 10.23
CA VAL A 551 11.74 20.28 8.79
C VAL A 551 10.33 19.99 8.27
N SER A 552 9.91 20.73 7.25
CA SER A 552 8.61 20.50 6.62
C SER A 552 8.56 19.13 5.95
N LEU A 553 7.51 18.34 6.23
CA LEU A 553 7.30 17.05 5.56
C LEU A 553 7.10 17.22 4.06
N ARG A 554 6.44 18.32 3.63
CA ARG A 554 6.30 18.67 2.20
C ARG A 554 7.68 18.84 1.55
N ALA A 555 8.58 19.59 2.19
CA ALA A 555 9.93 19.80 1.69
C ALA A 555 10.74 18.49 1.62
N CYS A 556 10.59 17.63 2.63
CA CYS A 556 11.20 16.29 2.64
C CYS A 556 10.71 15.44 1.46
N LEU A 557 9.38 15.35 1.27
CA LEU A 557 8.78 14.59 0.18
C LEU A 557 9.21 15.15 -1.18
N ASP A 558 9.17 16.47 -1.37
CA ASP A 558 9.58 17.10 -2.63
C ASP A 558 11.07 16.89 -2.94
N ALA A 559 11.96 16.97 -1.95
CA ALA A 559 13.38 16.69 -2.14
C ALA A 559 13.61 15.24 -2.60
N VAL A 560 13.02 14.25 -1.91
CA VAL A 560 13.16 12.83 -2.26
C VAL A 560 12.48 12.53 -3.60
N ARG A 561 11.30 13.09 -3.85
CA ARG A 561 10.54 12.92 -5.10
C ARG A 561 11.22 13.53 -6.32
N GLN A 562 11.91 14.66 -6.20
CA GLN A 562 12.54 15.33 -7.35
C GLN A 562 13.98 14.87 -7.58
N LYS A 563 14.73 14.59 -6.51
CA LYS A 563 16.18 14.35 -6.58
C LYS A 563 16.62 13.01 -5.98
N GLY A 564 15.81 12.45 -5.10
CA GLY A 564 16.09 11.16 -4.45
C GLY A 564 15.77 9.96 -5.34
N ARG A 565 16.01 8.78 -4.79
CA ARG A 565 15.72 7.48 -5.40
C ARG A 565 14.20 7.29 -5.61
N VAL A 566 13.81 6.91 -6.83
CA VAL A 566 12.39 6.78 -7.20
C VAL A 566 11.72 5.69 -6.38
N ASP A 567 12.39 4.55 -6.20
CA ASP A 567 11.93 3.39 -5.41
C ASP A 567 11.62 3.74 -3.95
N LEU A 568 12.36 4.69 -3.37
CA LEU A 568 12.05 5.22 -2.04
C LEU A 568 10.91 6.24 -2.08
N ALA A 569 10.92 7.19 -3.03
CA ALA A 569 9.93 8.24 -3.13
C ALA A 569 8.49 7.68 -3.27
N ILE A 570 8.31 6.71 -4.17
CA ILE A 570 7.00 6.13 -4.50
C ILE A 570 6.33 5.38 -3.32
N LEU A 571 7.08 5.06 -2.27
CA LEU A 571 6.50 4.56 -1.02
C LEU A 571 5.55 5.57 -0.36
N GLY A 572 5.65 6.87 -0.70
CA GLY A 572 4.67 7.88 -0.31
C GLY A 572 3.23 7.56 -0.75
N LEU A 573 3.05 6.76 -1.80
CA LEU A 573 1.74 6.30 -2.25
C LEU A 573 1.13 5.21 -1.37
N ALA A 574 1.91 4.53 -0.53
CA ALA A 574 1.41 3.59 0.48
C ALA A 574 1.01 4.29 1.80
N VAL A 575 1.26 5.60 1.90
CA VAL A 575 0.95 6.43 3.07
C VAL A 575 0.25 7.72 2.63
N GLN A 576 -0.80 7.59 1.80
CA GLN A 576 -1.45 8.74 1.16
C GLN A 576 -2.07 9.76 2.15
N HIS A 577 -2.23 9.40 3.42
CA HIS A 577 -2.63 10.32 4.49
C HIS A 577 -1.55 11.34 4.87
N LEU A 578 -0.30 11.12 4.45
CA LEU A 578 0.82 12.05 4.61
C LEU A 578 1.02 12.99 3.42
N LEU A 579 0.26 12.80 2.33
CA LEU A 579 0.40 13.65 1.14
C LEU A 579 -0.02 15.09 1.46
N PRO A 580 0.82 16.08 1.13
CA PRO A 580 0.58 17.43 1.56
C PRO A 580 -0.55 18.05 0.72
N ALA A 581 -1.54 18.64 1.38
CA ALA A 581 -2.63 19.33 0.68
C ALA A 581 -2.22 20.75 0.28
N PRO A 582 -2.68 21.26 -0.88
CA PRO A 582 -2.48 22.65 -1.24
C PRO A 582 -3.23 23.58 -0.26
N PRO A 583 -2.87 24.88 -0.22
CA PRO A 583 -3.65 25.87 0.50
C PRO A 583 -5.10 25.89 -0.03
N SER A 584 -6.10 25.77 0.84
CA SER A 584 -7.52 25.81 0.48
C SER A 584 -8.14 27.12 0.96
N PRO A 585 -8.96 27.82 0.13
CA PRO A 585 -9.56 29.12 0.48
C PRO A 585 -10.45 29.14 1.72
N ALA A 586 -10.85 27.99 2.26
CA ALA A 586 -11.81 27.90 3.37
C ALA A 586 -11.29 27.14 4.60
N GLY A 587 -10.00 26.77 4.65
CA GLY A 587 -9.46 26.00 5.77
C GLY A 587 -10.04 24.58 5.92
N GLN A 588 -11.00 24.16 5.10
CA GLN A 588 -11.59 22.83 5.13
C GLN A 588 -10.66 21.81 4.46
N VAL A 589 -10.38 20.72 5.17
CA VAL A 589 -9.72 19.53 4.59
C VAL A 589 -10.81 18.52 4.22
N PRO A 590 -10.85 18.03 2.96
CA PRO A 590 -11.81 17.02 2.56
C PRO A 590 -11.76 15.78 3.47
N GLY A 591 -12.93 15.28 3.84
CA GLY A 591 -13.05 14.03 4.58
C GLY A 591 -12.63 12.84 3.71
N ARG A 592 -12.37 11.70 4.36
CA ARG A 592 -12.36 10.41 3.67
C ARG A 592 -13.78 9.88 3.57
N THR A 593 -14.06 9.01 2.61
CA THR A 593 -15.32 8.27 2.64
C THR A 593 -15.34 7.36 3.87
N VAL A 594 -16.52 6.94 4.32
CA VAL A 594 -16.67 6.04 5.48
C VAL A 594 -15.86 4.76 5.25
N GLU A 595 -15.87 4.24 4.05
CA GLU A 595 -15.24 2.99 3.68
C GLU A 595 -13.72 3.12 3.62
N LYS A 596 -13.20 4.21 3.02
CA LYS A 596 -11.75 4.48 3.00
C LYS A 596 -11.22 4.79 4.40
N ALA A 597 -11.99 5.49 5.24
CA ALA A 597 -11.64 5.69 6.64
C ALA A 597 -11.59 4.35 7.40
N GLY A 598 -12.61 3.50 7.22
CA GLY A 598 -12.69 2.18 7.84
C GLY A 598 -11.53 1.27 7.41
N SER A 599 -11.22 1.20 6.11
CA SER A 599 -10.15 0.35 5.59
C SER A 599 -8.76 0.75 6.10
N ILE A 600 -8.49 2.06 6.20
CA ILE A 600 -7.19 2.56 6.70
C ILE A 600 -7.07 2.37 8.22
N LEU A 601 -8.18 2.53 8.96
CA LEU A 601 -8.24 2.29 10.41
C LEU A 601 -8.16 0.81 10.77
N GLY A 602 -8.63 -0.09 9.91
CA GLY A 602 -8.53 -1.54 10.12
C GLY A 602 -7.09 -2.04 10.32
N LEU A 603 -6.10 -1.26 9.88
CA LEU A 603 -4.67 -1.54 10.06
C LEU A 603 -3.98 -0.64 11.11
N ARG A 604 -4.71 0.29 11.73
CA ARG A 604 -4.18 1.26 12.71
C ARG A 604 -5.10 1.32 13.93
N HIS A 605 -4.72 0.59 14.97
CA HIS A 605 -5.58 0.43 16.14
C HIS A 605 -5.54 1.66 17.04
N ALA A 606 -6.71 2.01 17.57
CA ALA A 606 -6.81 2.89 18.72
C ALA A 606 -6.43 2.10 19.99
N THR A 607 -5.72 2.76 20.91
CA THR A 607 -5.32 2.14 22.18
C THR A 607 -6.53 1.93 23.10
N ARG A 608 -7.42 2.92 23.19
CA ARG A 608 -8.63 2.86 24.01
C ARG A 608 -9.79 2.32 23.20
N GLU A 609 -10.58 1.47 23.82
CA GLU A 609 -11.82 0.98 23.25
C GLU A 609 -12.83 2.14 23.09
N GLY A 610 -13.50 2.23 21.95
CA GLY A 610 -14.49 3.27 21.64
C GLY A 610 -13.92 4.49 20.93
N ASP A 611 -12.62 4.80 21.11
CA ASP A 611 -11.94 5.87 20.37
C ASP A 611 -11.99 5.64 18.85
N ASP A 612 -12.08 4.39 18.43
CA ASP A 612 -12.10 3.99 17.04
C ASP A 612 -13.31 4.49 16.25
N VAL A 613 -14.49 4.48 16.86
CA VAL A 613 -15.71 5.05 16.26
C VAL A 613 -15.64 6.57 16.22
N VAL A 614 -15.05 7.19 17.26
CA VAL A 614 -14.81 8.63 17.32
C VAL A 614 -13.89 9.07 16.19
N ILE A 615 -12.74 8.40 16.02
CA ILE A 615 -11.77 8.67 14.96
C ILE A 615 -12.40 8.41 13.59
N TRP A 616 -13.19 7.34 13.43
CA TRP A 616 -13.87 7.02 12.19
C TRP A 616 -14.84 8.13 11.77
N SER A 617 -15.60 8.68 12.73
CA SER A 617 -16.47 9.85 12.52
C SER A 617 -15.69 11.08 12.07
N LEU A 618 -14.60 11.40 12.77
CA LEU A 618 -13.75 12.56 12.49
C LEU A 618 -13.04 12.46 11.13
N LEU A 619 -12.47 11.30 10.79
CA LEU A 619 -11.84 11.06 9.49
C LEU A 619 -12.82 11.28 8.34
N SER A 620 -14.07 10.88 8.55
CA SER A 620 -15.14 10.97 7.56
C SER A 620 -15.81 12.36 7.48
N ASN A 621 -15.31 13.36 8.22
CA ASN A 621 -15.93 14.69 8.38
C ASN A 621 -17.40 14.63 8.81
N ARG A 622 -17.74 13.66 9.66
CA ARG A 622 -19.09 13.51 10.21
C ARG A 622 -19.14 14.08 11.63
N PRO A 623 -20.34 14.40 12.15
CA PRO A 623 -20.52 14.67 13.58
C PRO A 623 -19.92 13.52 14.40
N VAL A 624 -19.29 13.86 15.52
CA VAL A 624 -18.60 12.87 16.36
C VAL A 624 -19.61 11.91 16.98
N CYS A 625 -19.49 10.62 16.64
CA CYS A 625 -20.26 9.56 17.26
C CYS A 625 -19.39 8.80 18.28
N PHE A 626 -19.97 8.48 19.43
CA PHE A 626 -19.31 7.72 20.49
C PHE A 626 -19.78 6.26 20.53
N THR A 627 -20.84 5.93 19.78
CA THR A 627 -21.33 4.56 19.63
C THR A 627 -21.41 4.21 18.14
N PRO A 628 -21.16 2.94 17.76
CA PRO A 628 -21.29 2.51 16.38
C PRO A 628 -22.74 2.56 15.88
N GLN A 629 -23.72 2.37 16.76
CA GLN A 629 -25.14 2.48 16.38
C GLN A 629 -25.49 3.92 15.96
N ASP A 630 -25.08 4.94 16.73
CA ASP A 630 -25.30 6.34 16.35
C ASP A 630 -24.59 6.69 15.04
N PHE A 631 -23.39 6.14 14.84
CA PHE A 631 -22.62 6.32 13.61
C PHE A 631 -23.37 5.84 12.37
N TRP A 632 -23.88 4.60 12.40
CA TRP A 632 -24.62 4.01 11.28
C TRP A 632 -26.04 4.59 11.13
N ALA A 633 -26.72 4.92 12.23
CA ALA A 633 -28.01 5.59 12.18
C ALA A 633 -27.91 6.96 11.48
N GLY A 634 -26.82 7.70 11.70
CA GLY A 634 -26.54 8.95 10.99
C GLY A 634 -26.32 8.78 9.48
N LEU A 635 -26.08 7.55 8.99
CA LEU A 635 -25.84 7.24 7.58
C LEU A 635 -27.10 6.75 6.85
N VAL A 636 -28.25 6.68 7.52
CA VAL A 636 -29.53 6.34 6.87
C VAL A 636 -29.80 7.28 5.69
N GLY A 637 -30.21 6.70 4.56
CA GLY A 637 -30.43 7.40 3.29
C GLY A 637 -29.19 7.52 2.40
N THR A 638 -28.01 7.14 2.90
CA THR A 638 -26.78 7.06 2.09
C THR A 638 -26.58 5.64 1.53
N SER A 639 -25.57 5.45 0.68
CA SER A 639 -25.18 4.14 0.15
C SER A 639 -23.70 3.87 0.38
N LEU A 640 -23.31 2.60 0.46
CA LEU A 640 -21.92 2.14 0.53
C LEU A 640 -21.66 0.97 -0.43
N PRO A 641 -20.43 0.78 -0.94
CA PRO A 641 -20.05 -0.41 -1.70
C PRO A 641 -20.16 -1.69 -0.86
N THR A 642 -20.81 -2.71 -1.40
CA THR A 642 -21.07 -4.00 -0.75
C THR A 642 -19.78 -4.72 -0.35
N ALA A 643 -18.74 -4.64 -1.17
CA ALA A 643 -17.45 -5.27 -0.88
C ALA A 643 -16.75 -4.69 0.36
N PHE A 644 -17.10 -3.48 0.81
CA PHE A 644 -16.56 -2.93 2.07
C PHE A 644 -16.95 -3.75 3.30
N LEU A 645 -18.12 -4.40 3.25
CA LEU A 645 -18.62 -5.19 4.35
C LEU A 645 -17.96 -6.57 4.42
N VAL A 646 -17.29 -7.05 3.38
CA VAL A 646 -16.79 -8.43 3.38
C VAL A 646 -15.49 -8.53 4.18
N SER A 647 -15.64 -8.65 5.51
CA SER A 647 -14.55 -8.68 6.49
C SER A 647 -14.95 -9.44 7.76
N ASP A 648 -13.95 -9.84 8.56
CA ASP A 648 -14.12 -10.48 9.88
C ASP A 648 -14.48 -9.49 11.00
N THR A 649 -14.73 -8.23 10.64
CA THR A 649 -15.04 -7.18 11.59
C THR A 649 -16.34 -7.49 12.32
N ALA A 650 -16.30 -7.49 13.65
CA ALA A 650 -17.46 -7.76 14.49
C ALA A 650 -18.66 -6.87 14.11
N ARG A 651 -19.86 -7.45 14.15
CA ARG A 651 -21.13 -6.78 13.83
C ARG A 651 -21.88 -6.32 15.07
N LEU A 652 -22.97 -5.57 14.89
CA LEU A 652 -23.83 -5.09 15.98
C LEU A 652 -24.94 -6.12 16.32
N PRO A 653 -24.78 -7.00 17.31
CA PRO A 653 -25.71 -8.12 17.51
C PRO A 653 -27.13 -7.73 17.94
N HIS A 654 -27.30 -6.55 18.54
CA HIS A 654 -28.56 -6.11 19.16
C HIS A 654 -29.01 -4.72 18.69
N ALA A 655 -28.67 -4.34 17.45
CA ALA A 655 -29.09 -3.08 16.84
C ALA A 655 -30.11 -3.34 15.72
N PRO A 656 -31.42 -3.18 15.96
CA PRO A 656 -32.45 -3.39 14.95
C PRO A 656 -32.17 -2.58 13.67
N GLY A 657 -32.16 -3.24 12.51
CA GLY A 657 -31.87 -2.62 11.21
C GLY A 657 -30.39 -2.31 10.94
N PHE A 658 -29.49 -2.55 11.91
CA PHE A 658 -28.05 -2.29 11.79
C PHE A 658 -27.21 -3.50 12.18
N SER A 659 -27.78 -4.70 12.28
CA SER A 659 -27.03 -5.88 12.71
C SER A 659 -26.08 -6.42 11.65
N TRP A 660 -26.25 -5.98 10.40
CA TRP A 660 -25.28 -6.14 9.32
C TRP A 660 -24.03 -5.25 9.47
N ALA A 661 -24.09 -4.18 10.27
CA ALA A 661 -23.11 -3.11 10.25
C ALA A 661 -21.89 -3.40 11.16
N PRO A 662 -20.66 -3.05 10.72
CA PRO A 662 -19.45 -3.17 11.54
C PRO A 662 -19.54 -2.37 12.85
N ALA A 663 -19.24 -3.01 13.97
CA ALA A 663 -19.22 -2.37 15.30
C ALA A 663 -17.95 -1.54 15.56
N THR A 664 -16.91 -1.74 14.76
CA THR A 664 -15.57 -1.15 14.86
C THR A 664 -14.95 -1.20 13.47
N PRO A 665 -13.92 -0.39 13.12
CA PRO A 665 -13.21 -0.53 11.86
C PRO A 665 -12.13 -1.63 11.85
N TYR A 666 -11.79 -2.26 12.98
CA TYR A 666 -10.73 -3.28 13.06
C TYR A 666 -11.23 -4.65 13.52
N VAL A 667 -10.44 -5.69 13.22
CA VAL A 667 -10.69 -7.05 13.73
C VAL A 667 -10.05 -7.20 15.11
N ARG A 668 -10.84 -7.58 16.12
CA ARG A 668 -10.38 -7.71 17.51
C ARG A 668 -10.01 -9.15 17.81
N GLY A 669 -8.73 -9.48 17.67
CA GLY A 669 -8.16 -10.75 18.11
C GLY A 669 -8.19 -11.85 17.04
N PRO A 670 -7.54 -13.01 17.30
CA PRO A 670 -7.51 -14.11 16.37
C PRO A 670 -8.91 -14.71 16.18
N THR A 671 -9.33 -14.81 14.93
CA THR A 671 -10.54 -15.53 14.54
C THR A 671 -10.30 -17.02 14.74
N THR A 672 -11.08 -17.61 15.65
CA THR A 672 -11.26 -19.05 15.94
C THR A 672 -10.28 -19.76 16.88
N LYS A 673 -10.86 -20.68 17.67
CA LYS A 673 -10.21 -21.66 18.56
C LYS A 673 -9.71 -22.91 17.80
N SER A 674 -9.91 -23.00 16.48
CA SER A 674 -9.34 -24.08 15.67
C SER A 674 -7.92 -23.72 15.30
N GLY A 675 -6.96 -24.56 15.65
CA GLY A 675 -5.51 -24.31 15.56
C GLY A 675 -4.90 -24.05 14.17
N ALA A 676 -5.67 -23.59 13.18
CA ALA A 676 -5.13 -23.03 11.94
C ALA A 676 -5.01 -21.51 12.08
N LYS A 677 -3.77 -21.01 12.20
CA LYS A 677 -3.41 -19.57 12.27
C LYS A 677 -3.65 -18.89 10.92
N LEU A 678 -4.92 -18.69 10.57
CA LEU A 678 -5.33 -18.00 9.35
C LEU A 678 -5.69 -16.55 9.75
N TRP A 679 -4.98 -15.59 9.15
CA TRP A 679 -5.10 -14.13 9.41
C TRP A 679 -6.54 -13.61 9.20
N PRO A 680 -7.04 -12.66 9.99
CA PRO A 680 -8.38 -12.11 9.77
C PRO A 680 -8.51 -11.33 8.46
N HIS A 681 -9.68 -11.42 7.84
CA HIS A 681 -10.07 -10.65 6.66
C HIS A 681 -10.37 -9.20 7.04
N LEU A 682 -9.52 -8.27 6.60
CA LEU A 682 -9.68 -6.84 6.87
C LEU A 682 -10.63 -6.19 5.86
N ALA A 683 -11.31 -5.12 6.28
CA ALA A 683 -12.18 -4.37 5.38
C ALA A 683 -11.36 -3.62 4.31
N TYR A 684 -11.71 -3.82 3.04
CA TYR A 684 -11.27 -3.00 1.91
C TYR A 684 -12.32 -1.91 1.63
N ASP A 685 -12.00 -0.78 1.00
CA ASP A 685 -13.00 0.29 0.79
C ASP A 685 -14.12 -0.04 -0.21
N GLY A 686 -14.03 -1.19 -0.89
CA GLY A 686 -15.04 -1.75 -1.76
C GLY A 686 -15.22 -1.03 -3.10
N LEU A 687 -14.28 -0.15 -3.48
CA LEU A 687 -14.35 0.61 -4.73
C LEU A 687 -14.47 -0.31 -5.96
N GLY A 688 -15.48 -0.08 -6.79
CA GLY A 688 -15.81 -0.90 -7.98
C GLY A 688 -16.83 -2.02 -7.74
N SER A 689 -17.35 -2.18 -6.52
CA SER A 689 -18.48 -3.08 -6.22
C SER A 689 -19.83 -2.35 -6.25
N GLN A 690 -20.92 -3.11 -6.43
CA GLN A 690 -22.28 -2.60 -6.29
C GLN A 690 -22.48 -1.90 -4.96
N ARG A 691 -23.26 -0.83 -4.97
CA ARG A 691 -23.62 -0.07 -3.77
C ARG A 691 -24.93 -0.56 -3.19
N ALA A 692 -25.01 -0.59 -1.86
CA ALA A 692 -26.22 -0.88 -1.11
C ALA A 692 -26.63 0.35 -0.28
N VAL A 693 -27.94 0.59 -0.20
CA VAL A 693 -28.56 1.72 0.48
C VAL A 693 -28.85 1.38 1.94
N ILE A 694 -28.50 2.28 2.84
CA ILE A 694 -28.74 2.16 4.27
C ILE A 694 -30.13 2.71 4.59
N SER A 695 -30.97 1.89 5.22
CA SER A 695 -32.31 2.27 5.66
C SER A 695 -32.52 1.92 7.14
N PRO A 696 -33.56 2.46 7.81
CA PRO A 696 -33.88 2.06 9.18
C PRO A 696 -34.23 0.58 9.31
N ALA A 697 -34.65 -0.08 8.22
CA ALA A 697 -35.00 -1.49 8.22
C ALA A 697 -33.79 -2.42 8.00
N GLY A 698 -32.65 -1.89 7.53
CA GLY A 698 -31.52 -2.70 7.08
C GLY A 698 -30.77 -2.08 5.90
N LEU A 699 -29.76 -2.81 5.43
CA LEU A 699 -29.02 -2.54 4.21
C LEU A 699 -29.66 -3.22 3.02
N ARG A 700 -30.06 -2.46 2.01
CA ARG A 700 -30.66 -3.00 0.79
C ARG A 700 -29.74 -2.83 -0.42
N GLY A 701 -29.42 -3.90 -1.12
CA GLY A 701 -28.62 -3.81 -2.33
C GLY A 701 -28.51 -5.12 -3.09
N THR A 702 -27.88 -5.04 -4.26
CA THR A 702 -27.70 -6.18 -5.16
C THR A 702 -26.44 -6.97 -4.82
N TRP A 703 -26.60 -8.27 -4.66
CA TRP A 703 -25.55 -9.25 -4.41
C TRP A 703 -25.64 -10.38 -5.44
N LEU A 704 -24.52 -11.01 -5.76
CA LEU A 704 -24.57 -12.34 -6.37
C LEU A 704 -24.86 -13.33 -5.26
N ALA A 705 -25.94 -14.08 -5.40
CA ALA A 705 -26.47 -14.91 -4.34
C ALA A 705 -26.73 -16.32 -4.83
N TYR A 706 -26.39 -17.29 -4.00
CA TYR A 706 -26.75 -18.68 -4.16
C TYR A 706 -27.47 -19.15 -2.89
N ASP A 707 -28.71 -19.64 -3.05
CA ASP A 707 -29.45 -20.25 -1.95
C ASP A 707 -28.93 -21.67 -1.75
N TYR A 708 -28.51 -21.98 -0.53
CA TYR A 708 -28.05 -23.32 -0.17
C TYR A 708 -29.12 -24.37 -0.46
N ARG A 709 -28.73 -25.45 -1.14
CA ARG A 709 -29.57 -26.63 -1.42
C ARG A 709 -28.89 -27.87 -0.89
N ALA A 710 -29.60 -28.65 -0.07
CA ALA A 710 -29.06 -29.87 0.52
C ALA A 710 -28.65 -30.94 -0.53
N GLN A 711 -29.24 -30.88 -1.73
CA GLN A 711 -28.90 -31.78 -2.84
C GLN A 711 -27.48 -31.53 -3.39
N ASP A 712 -26.94 -30.33 -3.19
CA ASP A 712 -25.63 -29.92 -3.71
C ASP A 712 -24.50 -30.21 -2.69
N ASP A 713 -24.83 -30.86 -1.57
CA ASP A 713 -23.89 -31.20 -0.50
C ASP A 713 -22.73 -32.07 -1.00
N ASP A 714 -23.00 -33.09 -1.81
CA ASP A 714 -21.95 -34.00 -2.28
C ASP A 714 -21.02 -33.31 -3.30
N THR A 715 -21.48 -32.23 -3.93
CA THR A 715 -20.70 -31.44 -4.89
C THR A 715 -19.72 -30.50 -4.20
N TYR A 716 -20.15 -29.81 -3.14
CA TYR A 716 -19.39 -28.71 -2.54
C TYR A 716 -18.81 -29.00 -1.14
N ARG A 717 -19.16 -30.14 -0.53
CA ARG A 717 -18.51 -30.65 0.69
C ARG A 717 -17.06 -31.05 0.40
N ASP A 718 -16.29 -31.33 1.45
CA ASP A 718 -14.88 -31.75 1.43
C ASP A 718 -14.47 -32.54 0.17
N VAL A 719 -13.57 -31.97 -0.63
CA VAL A 719 -13.15 -32.57 -1.90
C VAL A 719 -11.78 -33.22 -1.79
N ALA A 720 -11.57 -34.31 -2.53
CA ALA A 720 -10.23 -34.91 -2.66
C ALA A 720 -9.24 -33.88 -3.21
N PHE A 721 -8.07 -33.78 -2.59
CA PHE A 721 -7.00 -32.89 -3.02
C PHE A 721 -6.52 -33.31 -4.40
N ARG A 722 -6.58 -32.39 -5.36
CA ARG A 722 -6.11 -32.61 -6.73
C ARG A 722 -4.89 -31.73 -6.96
N TYR A 723 -3.79 -32.35 -7.32
CA TYR A 723 -2.56 -31.68 -7.73
C TYR A 723 -2.41 -31.83 -9.23
N HIS A 724 -2.20 -30.73 -9.93
CA HIS A 724 -1.93 -30.75 -11.36
C HIS A 724 -0.43 -30.67 -11.59
N GLU A 725 0.11 -31.70 -12.22
CA GLU A 725 1.51 -31.78 -12.62
C GLU A 725 1.56 -31.92 -14.13
N TYR A 726 2.42 -31.16 -14.79
CA TYR A 726 2.72 -31.43 -16.20
C TYR A 726 3.65 -32.64 -16.26
N ASP A 727 3.25 -33.69 -16.95
CA ASP A 727 4.16 -34.81 -17.19
C ASP A 727 5.28 -34.41 -18.16
N GLY A 728 6.28 -35.29 -18.32
CA GLY A 728 7.40 -35.07 -19.24
C GLY A 728 7.01 -34.88 -20.72
N SER A 729 5.73 -35.02 -21.08
CA SER A 729 5.18 -34.75 -22.40
C SER A 729 4.46 -33.40 -22.52
N GLY A 730 4.33 -32.66 -21.42
CA GLY A 730 3.57 -31.41 -21.33
C GLY A 730 2.06 -31.62 -21.20
N ALA A 731 1.60 -32.85 -21.00
CA ALA A 731 0.19 -33.12 -20.70
C ALA A 731 -0.08 -32.83 -19.23
N LEU A 732 -1.17 -32.09 -18.96
CA LEU A 732 -1.63 -31.83 -17.60
C LEU A 732 -2.11 -33.14 -16.96
N LYS A 733 -1.30 -33.71 -16.08
CA LYS A 733 -1.63 -34.90 -15.31
C LYS A 733 -2.18 -34.47 -13.96
N THR A 734 -3.43 -34.85 -13.69
CA THR A 734 -4.06 -34.55 -12.40
C THR A 734 -3.84 -35.74 -11.47
N ALA A 735 -2.99 -35.58 -10.46
CA ALA A 735 -2.86 -36.53 -9.36
C ALA A 735 -3.95 -36.25 -8.32
N VAL A 736 -4.83 -37.22 -8.10
CA VAL A 736 -5.88 -37.15 -7.07
C VAL A 736 -5.39 -37.90 -5.84
N PHE A 737 -5.26 -37.20 -4.72
CA PHE A 737 -4.90 -37.80 -3.44
C PHE A 737 -6.19 -38.15 -2.70
N GLU A 738 -6.69 -39.38 -2.90
CA GLU A 738 -7.96 -39.83 -2.31
C GLU A 738 -8.00 -39.76 -0.77
N ASP A 739 -6.84 -39.96 -0.13
CA ASP A 739 -6.70 -39.93 1.33
C ASP A 739 -6.60 -38.51 1.92
N THR A 740 -6.37 -37.49 1.08
CA THR A 740 -6.24 -36.09 1.53
C THR A 740 -7.43 -35.29 1.05
N ARG A 741 -8.34 -34.91 1.96
CA ARG A 741 -9.48 -34.06 1.62
C ARG A 741 -9.21 -32.60 1.95
N VAL A 742 -9.42 -31.71 0.97
CA VAL A 742 -9.52 -30.27 1.21
C VAL A 742 -10.86 -29.98 1.87
N VAL A 743 -10.78 -29.34 3.03
CA VAL A 743 -11.94 -28.90 3.80
C VAL A 743 -12.53 -27.64 3.15
N ASN A 744 -13.82 -27.70 2.78
CA ASN A 744 -14.57 -26.49 2.42
C ASN A 744 -15.25 -25.93 3.69
N SER A 745 -14.55 -25.07 4.42
CA SER A 745 -15.04 -24.47 5.67
C SER A 745 -16.32 -23.66 5.46
N CYS A 746 -16.39 -22.89 4.37
CA CYS A 746 -17.58 -22.13 3.99
C CYS A 746 -18.81 -23.03 3.84
N TRP A 747 -18.70 -24.13 3.09
CA TRP A 747 -19.82 -25.07 2.92
C TRP A 747 -20.20 -25.76 4.24
N ARG A 748 -19.22 -26.22 5.03
CA ARG A 748 -19.48 -26.82 6.35
C ARG A 748 -20.26 -25.86 7.27
N ARG A 749 -19.90 -24.57 7.25
CA ARG A 749 -20.59 -23.55 8.04
C ARG A 749 -22.01 -23.29 7.53
N ALA A 750 -22.23 -23.28 6.21
CA ALA A 750 -23.55 -23.18 5.61
C ALA A 750 -24.47 -24.35 6.02
N VAL A 751 -23.95 -25.58 6.00
CA VAL A 751 -24.65 -26.79 6.47
C VAL A 751 -25.02 -26.68 7.95
N GLU A 752 -24.12 -26.17 8.79
CA GLU A 752 -24.39 -25.96 10.22
C GLU A 752 -25.52 -24.94 10.45
N LEU A 753 -25.48 -23.80 9.76
CA LEU A 753 -26.52 -22.78 9.84
C LEU A 753 -27.88 -23.30 9.38
N ARG A 754 -27.90 -24.16 8.36
CA ARG A 754 -29.14 -24.76 7.83
C ARG A 754 -29.87 -25.66 8.83
N LYS A 755 -29.18 -26.21 9.84
CA LYS A 755 -29.79 -26.99 10.92
C LYS A 755 -30.72 -26.15 11.80
N THR A 756 -30.47 -24.85 11.89
CA THR A 756 -31.19 -23.93 12.79
C THR A 756 -32.05 -22.92 12.05
N HIS A 757 -31.77 -22.65 10.77
CA HIS A 757 -32.46 -21.65 9.96
C HIS A 757 -33.10 -22.26 8.72
N ARG A 758 -34.24 -21.71 8.31
CA ARG A 758 -35.01 -22.21 7.14
C ARG A 758 -34.29 -21.95 5.81
N HIS A 759 -33.72 -20.76 5.66
CA HIS A 759 -33.00 -20.33 4.48
C HIS A 759 -31.56 -19.95 4.83
N VAL A 760 -30.62 -20.37 4.00
CA VAL A 760 -29.20 -20.00 4.07
C VAL A 760 -28.79 -19.57 2.67
N ALA A 761 -28.11 -18.43 2.55
CA ALA A 761 -27.59 -17.93 1.29
C ALA A 761 -26.10 -17.62 1.40
N LEU A 762 -25.39 -17.93 0.33
CA LEU A 762 -24.00 -17.57 0.09
C LEU A 762 -24.02 -16.34 -0.80
N LEU A 763 -23.38 -15.25 -0.37
CA LEU A 763 -23.36 -13.99 -1.12
C LEU A 763 -21.94 -13.60 -1.52
N LEU A 764 -21.82 -13.06 -2.72
CA LEU A 764 -20.63 -12.39 -3.23
C LEU A 764 -20.98 -10.96 -3.63
N PRO A 765 -20.09 -9.98 -3.37
CA PRO A 765 -20.28 -8.65 -3.91
C PRO A 765 -20.22 -8.71 -5.45
N ALA A 766 -21.14 -8.01 -6.10
CA ALA A 766 -21.16 -7.89 -7.56
C ALA A 766 -20.31 -6.68 -8.00
N GLN A 767 -19.73 -6.74 -9.21
CA GLN A 767 -19.16 -5.57 -9.87
C GLN A 767 -20.25 -4.60 -10.35
N GLU A 768 -19.86 -3.43 -10.84
CA GLU A 768 -20.77 -2.41 -11.37
C GLU A 768 -21.70 -2.93 -12.50
N ASP A 769 -21.28 -3.96 -13.23
CA ASP A 769 -22.07 -4.65 -14.27
C ASP A 769 -23.20 -5.56 -13.72
N ARG A 770 -23.25 -5.77 -12.41
CA ARG A 770 -24.20 -6.63 -11.67
C ARG A 770 -24.12 -8.12 -11.98
N GLN A 771 -23.23 -8.55 -12.87
CA GLN A 771 -23.13 -9.93 -13.32
C GLN A 771 -21.82 -10.57 -12.88
N SER A 772 -20.73 -9.81 -12.93
CA SER A 772 -19.41 -10.29 -12.59
C SER A 772 -19.18 -10.27 -11.08
N VAL A 773 -18.50 -11.29 -10.58
CA VAL A 773 -18.03 -11.32 -9.18
C VAL A 773 -17.01 -10.21 -8.96
N PHE A 774 -17.19 -9.44 -7.89
CA PHE A 774 -16.15 -8.54 -7.42
C PHE A 774 -15.09 -9.37 -6.68
N LEU A 775 -13.91 -9.48 -7.27
CA LEU A 775 -12.78 -10.16 -6.65
C LEU A 775 -12.21 -9.29 -5.54
N ILE A 776 -12.41 -9.73 -4.30
CA ILE A 776 -11.93 -9.04 -3.12
C ILE A 776 -10.43 -9.36 -2.98
N SER A 777 -9.58 -8.43 -3.37
CA SER A 777 -8.14 -8.50 -3.11
C SER A 777 -7.88 -7.99 -1.68
N THR A 778 -8.20 -8.77 -0.66
CA THR A 778 -8.10 -8.32 0.75
C THR A 778 -6.78 -8.61 1.45
N ASP A 779 -5.76 -9.16 0.79
CA ASP A 779 -4.43 -9.22 1.41
C ASP A 779 -3.30 -9.35 0.37
N PRO A 780 -2.35 -8.41 0.31
CA PRO A 780 -1.12 -8.60 -0.47
C PRO A 780 -0.21 -9.69 0.13
N ASP A 781 -0.33 -10.00 1.42
CA ASP A 781 0.52 -10.97 2.15
C ASP A 781 -0.13 -12.34 2.39
N VAL A 782 -1.44 -12.54 2.13
CA VAL A 782 -2.01 -13.89 2.20
C VAL A 782 -1.60 -14.65 0.95
N LYS A 783 -0.49 -15.38 1.11
CA LYS A 783 -0.09 -16.71 0.60
C LYS A 783 -0.53 -17.10 -0.82
N ASN A 784 0.09 -18.14 -1.35
CA ASN A 784 -0.38 -18.91 -2.51
C ASN A 784 -1.91 -19.03 -2.54
N GLY A 785 -2.54 -19.32 -3.68
CA GLY A 785 -4.00 -19.55 -3.81
C GLY A 785 -4.56 -20.69 -2.94
N GLU A 786 -4.45 -20.54 -1.62
CA GLU A 786 -4.83 -21.36 -0.49
C GLU A 786 -6.12 -20.82 0.14
N ARG A 787 -6.39 -19.51 -0.01
CA ARG A 787 -7.69 -18.89 0.23
C ARG A 787 -8.39 -18.63 -1.09
N GLY A 788 -9.59 -19.19 -1.25
CA GLY A 788 -10.43 -18.89 -2.41
C GLY A 788 -11.20 -17.61 -2.20
N GLN A 789 -12.23 -17.41 -3.01
CA GLN A 789 -13.07 -16.22 -2.94
C GLN A 789 -13.74 -16.11 -1.54
N LEU A 790 -13.71 -14.92 -0.96
CA LEU A 790 -14.43 -14.60 0.28
C LEU A 790 -15.93 -14.59 0.05
N VAL A 791 -16.66 -15.46 0.76
CA VAL A 791 -18.11 -15.62 0.67
C VAL A 791 -18.78 -15.13 1.96
N VAL A 792 -19.83 -14.34 1.83
CA VAL A 792 -20.67 -13.91 2.95
C VAL A 792 -21.75 -14.96 3.20
N LEU A 793 -21.93 -15.37 4.45
CA LEU A 793 -23.02 -16.26 4.86
C LEU A 793 -24.15 -15.44 5.48
N CYS A 794 -25.36 -15.64 4.96
CA CYS A 794 -26.59 -15.01 5.44
C CYS A 794 -27.67 -16.05 5.73
N THR A 795 -28.52 -15.79 6.72
CA THR A 795 -29.66 -16.67 7.06
C THR A 795 -30.97 -15.89 7.03
N SER A 796 -32.07 -16.57 6.75
CA SER A 796 -33.42 -15.99 6.83
C SER A 796 -34.46 -17.03 7.24
N ASP A 797 -35.47 -16.60 7.98
CA ASP A 797 -36.63 -17.43 8.32
C ASP A 797 -37.81 -17.24 7.35
N ASN A 798 -37.87 -16.08 6.70
CA ASN A 798 -38.97 -15.68 5.81
C ASN A 798 -38.58 -15.52 4.33
N GLY A 799 -37.28 -15.58 4.01
CA GLY A 799 -36.74 -15.39 2.65
C GLY A 799 -36.69 -13.94 2.16
N HIS A 800 -37.18 -12.97 2.95
CA HIS A 800 -37.26 -11.56 2.58
C HIS A 800 -36.23 -10.70 3.32
N ALA A 801 -36.05 -10.92 4.62
CA ALA A 801 -35.07 -10.23 5.46
C ALA A 801 -33.97 -11.20 5.87
N TRP A 802 -32.72 -10.81 5.67
CA TRP A 802 -31.55 -11.68 5.81
C TRP A 802 -30.64 -11.17 6.92
N THR A 803 -30.16 -12.06 7.78
CA THR A 803 -29.21 -11.73 8.86
C THR A 803 -27.80 -12.14 8.46
N TRP A 804 -26.85 -11.22 8.58
CA TRP A 804 -25.43 -11.49 8.35
C TRP A 804 -24.88 -12.46 9.40
N ARG A 805 -24.23 -13.55 8.98
CA ARG A 805 -23.65 -14.57 9.89
C ARG A 805 -22.13 -14.62 9.91
N GLY A 806 -21.46 -14.03 8.92
CA GLY A 806 -20.00 -13.98 8.86
C GLY A 806 -19.50 -14.04 7.43
N VAL A 807 -18.17 -14.11 7.31
CA VAL A 807 -17.47 -14.37 6.05
C VAL A 807 -16.64 -15.62 6.20
N GLU A 808 -16.48 -16.37 5.12
CA GLU A 808 -15.69 -17.60 5.08
C GLU A 808 -14.94 -17.67 3.75
N ASP A 809 -13.75 -18.25 3.78
CA ASP A 809 -13.02 -18.60 2.56
C ASP A 809 -13.75 -19.72 1.81
N TRP A 810 -14.05 -19.49 0.53
CA TRP A 810 -14.35 -20.57 -0.39
C TRP A 810 -13.08 -21.37 -0.68
N ALA A 811 -13.20 -22.70 -0.87
CA ALA A 811 -12.03 -23.49 -1.22
C ALA A 811 -11.52 -23.08 -2.64
N PRO A 812 -10.24 -22.69 -2.81
CA PRO A 812 -9.73 -22.13 -4.08
C PRO A 812 -9.83 -23.08 -5.28
N TRP A 813 -9.83 -24.39 -5.01
CA TRP A 813 -9.84 -25.46 -6.01
C TRP A 813 -11.26 -25.92 -6.39
N LEU A 814 -12.28 -25.30 -5.78
CA LEU A 814 -13.67 -25.56 -6.08
C LEU A 814 -14.25 -24.44 -6.92
N GLU A 815 -14.94 -24.80 -8.00
CA GLU A 815 -15.76 -23.85 -8.73
C GLU A 815 -16.86 -23.31 -7.82
N LEU A 816 -17.10 -22.00 -7.92
CA LEU A 816 -18.22 -21.37 -7.23
C LEU A 816 -19.54 -21.90 -7.82
N PRO A 817 -20.60 -22.05 -7.01
CA PRO A 817 -21.91 -22.36 -7.54
C PRO A 817 -22.39 -21.24 -8.46
N GLU A 818 -23.27 -21.57 -9.41
CA GLU A 818 -23.89 -20.56 -10.28
C GLU A 818 -24.71 -19.59 -9.42
N MET A 819 -24.22 -18.36 -9.29
CA MET A 819 -24.81 -17.32 -8.46
C MET A 819 -25.64 -16.35 -9.31
N ALA A 820 -26.82 -15.98 -8.83
CA ALA A 820 -27.70 -15.04 -9.50
C ALA A 820 -27.70 -13.67 -8.80
N ALA A 821 -27.76 -12.59 -9.58
CA ALA A 821 -27.93 -11.25 -9.03
C ALA A 821 -29.30 -11.11 -8.35
N ARG A 822 -29.30 -10.77 -7.06
CA ARG A 822 -30.51 -10.58 -6.25
C ARG A 822 -30.43 -9.32 -5.41
N ASP A 823 -31.53 -8.57 -5.38
CA ASP A 823 -31.70 -7.44 -4.46
C ASP A 823 -32.16 -7.98 -3.11
N LEU A 824 -31.33 -7.81 -2.08
CA LEU A 824 -31.54 -8.36 -0.74
C LEU A 824 -31.61 -7.25 0.31
N LEU A 825 -32.48 -7.43 1.31
CA LEU A 825 -32.49 -6.64 2.54
C LEU A 825 -31.75 -7.42 3.63
N ILE A 826 -30.59 -6.92 4.02
CA ILE A 826 -29.79 -7.44 5.13
C ILE A 826 -30.07 -6.61 6.38
N THR A 827 -30.58 -7.24 7.42
CA THR A 827 -30.95 -6.62 8.70
C THR A 827 -29.86 -6.78 9.73
#